data_AF-A0A178J6P5-F1
#
_entry.id   AF-A0A178J6P5-F1
#
_cell.length_a   1.000
_cell.length_b   1.000
_cell.length_c   1.000
_cell.angle_alpha   90.00
_cell.angle_beta   90.00
_cell.angle_gamma   90.00
#
_symmetry.space_group_name_H-M   'P 1'
#
loop_
_entity.id
_entity.type
_entity.pdbx_description
1 polymer ?
#
loop_
_entity_poly.entity_id
_entity_poly.type
_entity_poly.pdbx_seq_one_letter_code
_entity_poly.pdbx_strand_id
1 'polypeptide(L)'
;MLVAIDNHAYLEELTSDIVNNPALLDGMHVETLSQLTLYAVEKDDFRALALLTEIHTGIPMNPDRLPNWWLSDFYNDVTKVQFEHEKKIKEIRWCDVILSDGKPLTSDKHQPLLNAFKNWLLACDDPINNGGKVISSKVAGVKSKHILTLINVILLSAKELNLSECHLEKVTDAFWLKVLLIIAESGASTIHDLYKTHSRVEKLLNNVDVSNDEVNAFAKKYPYAGCEINSEDCILNIDDRVKVCCWLHKHRYYAAGKNDKVGNGFPKGNNAILTRLIFEGAILTVGMKLETYPELALNPIPMHTEYCCVPNREKAEGVNATVLAVWLSDIKLINTNIVKNNVCNFNPVTHEVSVDAIKGVATLRKKGRTKTLPPEFVLDLFRDSYELLKQFCPEPNENGVSFWENTLELLTEAKAKSTKAYSNPHRPSPQAKAFDEAFHRNLPITELGHWLEFEAINLIHENFKMQGIAQFSNIGVTEENRHGRIRSNESMLELFTVLQGAVQLLLGSIMARRQEELRQLKPYGNLVYVDDKGKISTETDPYNEDIERWFLRFKVKKTGIKGNNLTADRPIPLSIARFVWLLEQFNLQAINRGVAKETDLTLFNHIHPKTFKLTKCDSEYFNAAFDALCDYFETATVEMESGEYHRHYIRQHQLRRFFALVFFWSKGYENMEALRWMLAHSDLEHLHNYITDNVDGAIIKSAKASTIVQSVVRDKALIDNLDELDKLRKILAKRLTGNASAVLKITTLDDAIFDYEDESEYRTIPHISQLQIEQELETEVLILLESHSITLEPEFFTVQDENGEDRRNFNLILKVNELEGDQWSMQKTNSKY
;
A
#
# COMPACT_ATOMS: atom_id res chain seq x y z
N MET A 1 63.36 11.54 -3.49
CA MET A 1 63.03 12.94 -3.13
C MET A 1 61.81 13.36 -3.93
N LEU A 2 60.63 13.18 -3.36
CA LEU A 2 59.43 13.98 -3.62
C LEU A 2 58.95 14.35 -2.22
N VAL A 3 58.89 15.66 -1.99
CA VAL A 3 58.85 16.31 -0.70
C VAL A 3 57.58 15.88 0.05
N ALA A 4 57.75 15.26 1.22
CA ALA A 4 56.73 15.25 2.25
C ALA A 4 56.58 16.70 2.72
N ILE A 5 55.76 17.46 2.00
CA ILE A 5 55.23 18.73 2.51
C ILE A 5 54.36 18.34 3.70
N ASP A 6 54.46 19.11 4.79
CA ASP A 6 53.70 18.99 6.03
C ASP A 6 52.18 19.01 5.74
N ASN A 7 51.66 17.88 5.27
CA ASN A 7 50.27 17.73 4.84
C ASN A 7 49.33 17.87 6.04
N HIS A 8 49.85 17.64 7.26
CA HIS A 8 49.11 17.78 8.51
C HIS A 8 48.72 19.21 8.85
N ALA A 9 49.59 20.20 8.62
CA ALA A 9 49.26 21.60 8.91
C ALA A 9 48.13 22.12 8.02
N TYR A 10 48.19 21.76 6.73
CA TYR A 10 47.11 22.04 5.77
C TYR A 10 45.81 21.31 6.13
N LEU A 11 45.87 20.04 6.52
CA LEU A 11 44.69 19.27 6.91
C LEU A 11 44.08 19.73 8.24
N GLU A 12 44.89 20.26 9.17
CA GLU A 12 44.44 20.88 10.42
C GLU A 12 43.73 22.23 10.18
N GLU A 13 44.30 23.08 9.32
CA GLU A 13 43.68 24.33 8.88
C GLU A 13 42.37 24.06 8.13
N LEU A 14 42.40 23.11 7.18
CA LEU A 14 41.21 22.69 6.43
C LEU A 14 40.13 22.10 7.36
N THR A 15 40.50 21.31 8.37
CA THR A 15 39.56 20.79 9.38
C THR A 15 38.91 21.94 10.15
N SER A 16 39.69 22.96 10.53
CA SER A 16 39.18 24.14 11.22
C SER A 16 38.25 24.99 10.33
N ASP A 17 38.60 25.14 9.05
CA ASP A 17 37.77 25.84 8.06
C ASP A 17 36.45 25.11 7.80
N ILE A 18 36.48 23.78 7.67
CA ILE A 18 35.27 22.94 7.54
C ILE A 18 34.37 23.10 8.77
N VAL A 19 34.95 23.15 9.98
CA VAL A 19 34.19 23.34 11.22
C VAL A 19 33.49 24.70 11.26
N ASN A 20 34.14 25.75 10.76
CA ASN A 20 33.58 27.10 10.70
C ASN A 20 32.61 27.30 9.53
N ASN A 21 32.79 26.57 8.43
CA ASN A 21 31.94 26.62 7.25
C ASN A 21 31.70 25.23 6.65
N PRO A 22 30.70 24.47 7.16
CA PRO A 22 30.42 23.12 6.72
C PRO A 22 30.08 22.97 5.22
N ALA A 23 29.69 24.05 4.54
CA ALA A 23 29.41 24.05 3.09
C ALA A 23 30.65 23.74 2.23
N LEU A 24 31.86 23.85 2.79
CA LEU A 24 33.10 23.46 2.10
C LEU A 24 33.15 21.96 1.76
N LEU A 25 32.34 21.14 2.43
CA LEU A 25 32.22 19.71 2.17
C LEU A 25 31.42 19.40 0.89
N ASP A 26 30.58 20.33 0.40
CA ASP A 26 29.77 20.13 -0.80
C ASP A 26 30.65 20.15 -2.07
N GLY A 27 30.68 19.02 -2.78
CA GLY A 27 31.49 18.88 -4.00
C GLY A 27 32.98 18.67 -3.76
N MET A 28 33.40 18.38 -2.52
CA MET A 28 34.79 18.08 -2.19
C MET A 28 35.27 16.81 -2.91
N HIS A 29 36.50 16.85 -3.44
CA HIS A 29 37.07 15.73 -4.18
C HIS A 29 37.35 14.53 -3.27
N VAL A 30 37.16 13.31 -3.80
CA VAL A 30 37.31 12.03 -3.06
C VAL A 30 38.70 11.87 -2.44
N GLU A 31 39.74 12.34 -3.12
CA GLU A 31 41.12 12.28 -2.59
C GLU A 31 41.32 13.17 -1.36
N THR A 32 40.71 14.36 -1.33
CA THR A 32 40.80 15.28 -0.18
C THR A 32 40.05 14.70 1.02
N LEU A 33 38.88 14.10 0.80
CA LEU A 33 38.14 13.38 1.84
C LEU A 33 38.93 12.19 2.39
N SER A 34 39.66 11.49 1.52
CA SER A 34 40.52 10.36 1.94
C SER A 34 41.68 10.83 2.81
N GLN A 35 42.30 11.98 2.47
CA GLN A 35 43.35 12.60 3.28
C GLN A 35 42.82 13.10 4.63
N LEU A 36 41.65 13.74 4.67
CA LEU A 36 40.98 14.14 5.91
C LEU A 36 40.65 12.92 6.80
N THR A 37 40.28 11.79 6.19
CA THR A 37 40.00 10.55 6.92
C THR A 37 41.27 9.99 7.58
N LEU A 38 42.37 9.93 6.83
CA LEU A 38 43.67 9.50 7.36
C LEU A 38 44.16 10.43 8.47
N TYR A 39 44.02 11.75 8.30
CA TYR A 39 44.37 12.75 9.32
C TYR A 39 43.56 12.57 10.60
N ALA A 40 42.23 12.39 10.48
CA ALA A 40 41.36 12.19 11.63
C ALA A 40 41.74 10.95 12.46
N VAL A 41 42.09 9.84 11.79
CA VAL A 41 42.54 8.61 12.47
C VAL A 41 43.92 8.81 13.14
N GLU A 42 44.84 9.52 12.49
CA GLU A 42 46.20 9.72 13.03
C GLU A 42 46.23 10.72 14.19
N LYS A 43 45.38 11.75 14.16
CA LYS A 43 45.37 12.84 15.14
C LYS A 43 44.20 12.82 16.14
N ASP A 44 43.32 11.82 16.03
CA ASP A 44 42.10 11.70 16.84
C ASP A 44 41.17 12.92 16.72
N ASP A 45 41.21 13.62 15.57
CA ASP A 45 40.38 14.79 15.28
C ASP A 45 39.28 14.45 14.27
N PHE A 46 38.13 14.04 14.79
CA PHE A 46 36.98 13.62 13.98
C PHE A 46 36.02 14.75 13.65
N ARG A 47 36.32 16.02 13.93
CA ARG A 47 35.33 17.12 13.79
C ARG A 47 34.84 17.33 12.36
N ALA A 48 35.74 17.31 11.38
CA ALA A 48 35.35 17.42 9.96
C ALA A 48 34.58 16.19 9.47
N LEU A 49 35.01 14.97 9.87
CA LEU A 49 34.29 13.73 9.55
C LEU A 49 32.92 13.65 10.22
N ALA A 50 32.80 14.21 11.42
CA ALA A 50 31.55 14.31 12.16
C ALA A 50 30.54 15.20 11.43
N LEU A 51 30.98 16.34 10.92
CA LEU A 51 30.16 17.22 10.07
C LEU A 51 29.82 16.59 8.72
N LEU A 52 30.79 15.92 8.08
CA LEU A 52 30.55 15.16 6.84
C LEU A 52 29.47 14.09 7.05
N THR A 53 29.58 13.35 8.16
CA THR A 53 28.59 12.35 8.56
C THR A 53 27.26 13.05 8.81
N GLU A 54 27.20 14.15 9.56
CA GLU A 54 25.98 14.89 9.84
C GLU A 54 25.30 15.41 8.55
N ILE A 55 26.06 15.94 7.59
CA ILE A 55 25.52 16.45 6.32
C ILE A 55 24.92 15.32 5.48
N HIS A 56 25.65 14.21 5.29
CA HIS A 56 25.21 13.14 4.40
C HIS A 56 24.18 12.22 5.06
N THR A 57 24.27 11.99 6.37
CA THR A 57 23.35 11.11 7.10
C THR A 57 22.19 11.86 7.75
N GLY A 58 22.39 13.13 8.13
CA GLY A 58 21.47 13.91 8.97
C GLY A 58 21.63 13.64 10.47
N ILE A 59 22.62 12.84 10.88
CA ILE A 59 22.84 12.43 12.28
C ILE A 59 23.72 13.48 12.98
N PRO A 60 23.20 14.24 13.95
CA PRO A 60 24.03 15.14 14.75
C PRO A 60 25.02 14.32 15.58
N MET A 61 26.32 14.59 15.42
CA MET A 61 27.38 13.91 16.19
C MET A 61 27.54 14.49 17.60
N ASN A 62 26.87 15.60 17.90
CA ASN A 62 26.73 16.10 19.26
C ASN A 62 25.53 15.42 19.96
N PRO A 63 25.75 14.59 20.99
CA PRO A 63 24.69 13.86 21.68
C PRO A 63 23.67 14.75 22.43
N ASP A 64 24.00 16.03 22.63
CA ASP A 64 23.11 17.01 23.28
C ASP A 64 22.21 17.78 22.29
N ARG A 65 22.41 17.61 20.98
CA ARG A 65 21.60 18.28 19.96
C ARG A 65 20.31 17.51 19.70
N LEU A 66 19.17 18.15 19.96
CA LEU A 66 17.86 17.62 19.61
C LEU A 66 17.70 17.51 18.08
N PRO A 67 16.98 16.49 17.59
CA PRO A 67 16.77 16.32 16.16
C PRO A 67 15.87 17.43 15.61
N ASN A 68 16.02 17.76 14.32
CA ASN A 68 15.34 18.90 13.68
C ASN A 68 13.79 18.84 13.74
N TRP A 69 13.21 17.64 13.93
CA TRP A 69 11.77 17.48 14.07
C TRP A 69 11.25 17.79 15.49
N TRP A 70 12.14 17.98 16.47
CA TRP A 70 11.82 18.38 17.84
C TRP A 70 11.98 19.90 17.99
N LEU A 71 10.87 20.62 18.07
CA LEU A 71 10.83 22.09 17.88
C LEU A 71 10.80 22.91 19.17
N SER A 72 10.73 22.27 20.33
CA SER A 72 10.64 22.93 21.64
C SER A 72 11.79 22.51 22.54
N ASP A 73 12.09 23.28 23.59
CA ASP A 73 13.09 22.84 24.58
C ASP A 73 12.73 21.49 25.20
N PHE A 74 13.77 20.70 25.50
CA PHE A 74 13.60 19.36 26.08
C PHE A 74 12.78 19.39 27.37
N TYR A 75 12.99 20.39 28.21
CA TYR A 75 12.35 20.49 29.54
C TYR A 75 10.95 21.11 29.54
N ASN A 76 10.42 21.56 28.38
CA ASN A 76 9.09 22.16 28.33
C ASN A 76 7.97 21.14 28.65
N ASP A 77 6.95 21.60 29.36
CA ASP A 77 5.73 20.85 29.69
C ASP A 77 4.92 20.41 28.46
N VAL A 78 5.09 21.16 27.36
CA VAL A 78 4.50 20.86 26.06
C VAL A 78 5.61 20.71 25.03
N THR A 79 5.72 19.52 24.46
CA THR A 79 6.68 19.25 23.38
C THR A 79 6.03 19.51 22.03
N LYS A 80 6.67 20.31 21.19
CA LYS A 80 6.25 20.56 19.80
C LYS A 80 7.09 19.68 18.87
N VAL A 81 6.42 18.86 18.06
CA VAL A 81 7.08 17.99 17.08
C VAL A 81 6.53 18.21 15.68
N GLN A 82 7.39 18.17 14.68
CA GLN A 82 7.01 18.18 13.27
C GLN A 82 8.02 17.40 12.45
N PHE A 83 7.62 16.21 12.00
CA PHE A 83 8.41 15.47 11.02
C PHE A 83 8.26 16.13 9.64
N GLU A 84 9.32 16.10 8.83
CA GLU A 84 9.36 16.71 7.49
C GLU A 84 8.14 16.38 6.58
N HIS A 85 7.65 15.15 6.63
CA HIS A 85 6.48 14.72 5.83
C HIS A 85 5.13 15.28 6.35
N GLU A 86 5.11 15.91 7.52
CA GLU A 86 3.91 16.41 8.19
C GLU A 86 3.73 17.92 7.96
N LYS A 87 2.52 18.29 7.53
CA LYS A 87 2.17 19.70 7.26
C LYS A 87 1.87 20.52 8.51
N LYS A 88 1.69 19.88 9.66
CA LYS A 88 1.22 20.51 10.90
C LYS A 88 2.11 20.09 12.06
N ILE A 89 2.41 21.05 12.93
CA ILE A 89 3.04 20.81 14.22
C ILE A 89 2.05 20.05 15.10
N LYS A 90 2.55 19.05 15.81
CA LYS A 90 1.81 18.36 16.87
C LYS A 90 2.34 18.78 18.23
N GLU A 91 1.43 18.90 19.19
CA GLU A 91 1.76 19.26 20.56
C GLU A 91 1.52 18.05 21.47
N ILE A 92 2.58 17.60 22.15
CA ILE A 92 2.53 16.59 23.20
C ILE A 92 2.48 17.29 24.54
N ARG A 93 1.30 17.30 25.15
CA ARG A 93 1.01 18.02 26.39
C ARG A 93 1.20 17.10 27.59
N TRP A 94 2.42 17.04 28.10
CA TRP A 94 2.77 16.20 29.25
C TRP A 94 2.07 16.68 30.54
N CYS A 95 1.82 17.97 30.64
CA CYS A 95 1.13 18.60 31.77
C CYS A 95 -0.34 18.18 31.93
N ASP A 96 -0.97 17.64 30.89
CA ASP A 96 -2.36 17.20 30.95
C ASP A 96 -2.50 15.83 31.66
N VAL A 97 -1.40 15.12 31.93
CA VAL A 97 -1.42 13.79 32.58
C VAL A 97 -1.25 13.93 34.09
N ILE A 98 -2.20 13.39 34.86
CA ILE A 98 -2.20 13.38 36.32
C ILE A 98 -2.00 11.95 36.83
N LEU A 99 -1.02 11.73 37.70
CA LEU A 99 -0.74 10.42 38.29
C LEU A 99 -1.59 10.16 39.54
N SER A 100 -1.51 8.95 40.09
CA SER A 100 -2.31 8.50 41.24
C SER A 100 -2.13 9.32 42.52
N ASP A 101 -1.05 10.08 42.64
CA ASP A 101 -0.80 11.02 43.74
C ASP A 101 -1.42 12.41 43.52
N GLY A 102 -2.19 12.59 42.44
CA GLY A 102 -2.86 13.84 42.08
C GLY A 102 -1.92 14.91 41.50
N LYS A 103 -0.63 14.61 41.33
CA LYS A 103 0.35 15.54 40.75
C LYS A 103 0.46 15.34 39.23
N PRO A 104 0.72 16.41 38.47
CA PRO A 104 0.98 16.30 37.04
C PRO A 104 2.31 15.59 36.79
N LEU A 105 2.41 14.92 35.63
CA LEU A 105 3.63 14.27 35.16
C LEU A 105 4.81 15.26 35.02
N THR A 106 4.53 16.55 34.84
CA THR A 106 5.51 17.64 34.76
C THR A 106 5.95 18.20 36.12
N SER A 107 5.46 17.65 37.24
CA SER A 107 5.92 18.08 38.57
C SER A 107 7.36 17.64 38.84
N ASP A 108 8.07 18.39 39.68
CA ASP A 108 9.47 18.12 40.07
C ASP A 108 9.69 16.66 40.53
N LYS A 109 8.70 16.08 41.23
CA LYS A 109 8.75 14.68 41.70
C LYS A 109 8.87 13.70 40.53
N HIS A 110 8.11 13.93 39.47
CA HIS A 110 7.95 13.03 38.33
C HIS A 110 8.87 13.40 37.15
N GLN A 111 9.70 14.44 37.30
CA GLN A 111 10.64 14.89 36.28
C GLN A 111 11.56 13.77 35.76
N PRO A 112 12.13 12.87 36.60
CA PRO A 112 12.95 11.77 36.09
C PRO A 112 12.18 10.79 35.20
N LEU A 113 10.89 10.54 35.51
CA LEU A 113 10.01 9.70 34.70
C LEU A 113 9.69 10.39 33.36
N LEU A 114 9.37 11.68 33.38
CA LEU A 114 9.13 12.47 32.17
C LEU A 114 10.34 12.49 31.24
N ASN A 115 11.55 12.67 31.80
CA ASN A 115 12.79 12.63 31.05
C ASN A 115 13.00 11.25 30.38
N ALA A 116 12.69 10.16 31.08
CA ALA A 116 12.78 8.81 30.52
C ALA A 116 11.86 8.61 29.31
N PHE A 117 10.61 9.11 29.38
CA PHE A 117 9.67 9.08 28.25
C PHE A 117 10.13 9.95 27.07
N LYS A 118 10.65 11.15 27.32
CA LYS A 118 11.14 12.04 26.27
C LYS A 118 12.37 11.46 25.56
N ASN A 119 13.32 10.92 26.32
CA ASN A 119 14.51 10.24 25.77
C ASN A 119 14.14 9.01 24.94
N TRP A 120 13.17 8.20 25.40
CA TRP A 120 12.68 7.07 24.61
C TRP A 120 12.06 7.54 23.28
N LEU A 121 11.32 8.64 23.28
CA LEU A 121 10.76 9.22 22.05
C LEU A 121 11.84 9.73 21.09
N LEU A 122 12.91 10.34 21.61
CA LEU A 122 14.06 10.79 20.80
C LEU A 122 14.82 9.64 20.12
N ALA A 123 14.75 8.43 20.64
CA ALA A 123 15.40 7.26 20.04
C ALA A 123 14.72 6.77 18.73
N CYS A 124 13.58 7.35 18.35
CA CYS A 124 12.75 6.83 17.26
C CYS A 124 13.41 6.90 15.87
N ASP A 125 14.33 7.83 15.64
CA ASP A 125 15.04 8.03 14.37
C ASP A 125 16.57 7.96 14.49
N ASP A 126 17.10 7.70 15.69
CA ASP A 126 18.53 7.56 15.93
C ASP A 126 19.09 6.32 15.19
N PRO A 127 20.01 6.48 14.23
CA PRO A 127 20.53 5.34 13.47
C PRO A 127 21.36 4.36 14.28
N ILE A 128 21.99 4.78 15.38
CA ILE A 128 22.69 3.87 16.31
C ILE A 128 21.68 2.84 16.85
N ASN A 129 20.51 3.32 17.22
CA ASN A 129 19.43 2.51 17.77
C ASN A 129 18.58 1.79 16.70
N ASN A 130 18.72 2.18 15.43
CA ASN A 130 18.06 1.55 14.29
C ASN A 130 18.99 0.60 13.49
N GLY A 131 20.05 0.08 14.13
CA GLY A 131 20.96 -0.89 13.52
C GLY A 131 21.78 -0.32 12.37
N GLY A 132 22.19 0.95 12.48
CA GLY A 132 22.96 1.69 11.48
C GLY A 132 22.13 2.25 10.31
N LYS A 133 20.81 2.03 10.30
CA LYS A 133 19.95 2.44 9.18
C LYS A 133 19.42 3.86 9.37
N VAL A 134 19.65 4.72 8.38
CA VAL A 134 18.98 6.02 8.27
C VAL A 134 17.56 5.80 7.76
N ILE A 135 16.56 6.06 8.60
CA ILE A 135 15.15 5.85 8.27
C ILE A 135 14.50 7.13 7.73
N SER A 136 13.48 6.98 6.87
CA SER A 136 12.73 8.13 6.36
C SER A 136 11.90 8.81 7.46
N SER A 137 11.66 10.12 7.31
CA SER A 137 10.76 10.92 8.15
C SER A 137 9.40 10.25 8.43
N LYS A 138 8.84 9.54 7.44
CA LYS A 138 7.58 8.80 7.57
C LYS A 138 7.70 7.61 8.53
N VAL A 139 8.80 6.87 8.48
CA VAL A 139 9.04 5.71 9.35
C VAL A 139 9.31 6.17 10.79
N ALA A 140 10.10 7.22 10.98
CA ALA A 140 10.29 7.88 12.28
C ALA A 140 8.96 8.36 12.88
N GLY A 141 8.11 8.97 12.06
CA GLY A 141 6.75 9.38 12.44
C GLY A 141 5.82 8.22 12.83
N VAL A 142 6.07 6.99 12.36
CA VAL A 142 5.34 5.78 12.79
C VAL A 142 5.91 5.25 14.10
N LYS A 143 7.24 5.13 14.23
CA LYS A 143 7.90 4.68 15.47
C LYS A 143 7.55 5.59 16.65
N SER A 144 7.58 6.90 16.46
CA SER A 144 7.16 7.86 17.50
C SER A 144 5.70 7.64 17.96
N LYS A 145 4.78 7.28 17.06
CA LYS A 145 3.39 6.92 17.43
C LYS A 145 3.32 5.62 18.22
N HIS A 146 4.12 4.60 17.86
CA HIS A 146 4.19 3.37 18.65
C HIS A 146 4.72 3.64 20.05
N ILE A 147 5.79 4.41 20.18
CA ILE A 147 6.37 4.77 21.48
C ILE A 147 5.35 5.54 22.33
N LEU A 148 4.68 6.55 21.77
CA LEU A 148 3.58 7.24 22.45
C LEU A 148 2.45 6.28 22.86
N THR A 149 2.15 5.29 22.02
CA THR A 149 1.16 4.26 22.34
C THR A 149 1.60 3.45 23.56
N LEU A 150 2.85 3.00 23.60
CA LEU A 150 3.42 2.22 24.70
C LEU A 150 3.54 3.03 25.99
N ILE A 151 3.91 4.31 25.92
CA ILE A 151 3.89 5.24 27.06
C ILE A 151 2.48 5.29 27.66
N ASN A 152 1.46 5.45 26.82
CA ASN A 152 0.08 5.41 27.27
C ASN A 152 -0.33 4.05 27.87
N VAL A 153 0.19 2.93 27.40
CA VAL A 153 -0.07 1.61 28.04
C VAL A 153 0.49 1.58 29.47
N ILE A 154 1.68 2.14 29.69
CA ILE A 154 2.26 2.31 31.04
C ILE A 154 1.35 3.22 31.88
N LEU A 155 0.93 4.36 31.33
CA LEU A 155 0.06 5.33 32.03
C LEU A 155 -1.32 4.73 32.37
N LEU A 156 -1.93 3.95 31.48
CA LEU A 156 -3.18 3.24 31.77
C LEU A 156 -3.02 2.18 32.87
N SER A 157 -1.81 1.67 33.03
CA SER A 157 -1.43 0.71 34.08
C SER A 157 -0.87 1.41 35.33
N ALA A 158 -0.92 2.75 35.41
CA ALA A 158 -0.21 3.52 36.43
C ALA A 158 -0.57 3.12 37.87
N LYS A 159 -1.84 2.78 38.13
CA LYS A 159 -2.29 2.30 39.45
C LYS A 159 -1.74 0.92 39.78
N GLU A 160 -1.71 -0.01 38.83
CA GLU A 160 -1.18 -1.37 39.01
C GLU A 160 0.35 -1.35 39.21
N LEU A 161 1.03 -0.48 38.47
CA LEU A 161 2.47 -0.29 38.51
C LEU A 161 2.94 0.61 39.67
N ASN A 162 2.03 1.21 40.43
CA ASN A 162 2.34 2.26 41.42
C ASN A 162 3.28 3.33 40.86
N LEU A 163 2.97 3.82 39.67
CA LEU A 163 3.87 4.62 38.83
C LEU A 163 4.30 5.92 39.52
N SER A 164 3.48 6.50 40.40
CA SER A 164 3.79 7.74 41.13
C SER A 164 4.89 7.58 42.18
N GLU A 165 5.18 6.36 42.64
CA GLU A 165 6.23 6.12 43.64
C GLU A 165 7.39 5.31 43.07
N CYS A 166 7.09 4.28 42.27
CA CYS A 166 8.09 3.37 41.74
C CYS A 166 8.60 3.79 40.35
N HIS A 167 8.01 4.81 39.71
CA HIS A 167 8.27 5.15 38.31
C HIS A 167 8.32 3.86 37.45
N LEU A 168 9.36 3.66 36.65
CA LEU A 168 9.49 2.51 35.75
C LEU A 168 10.06 1.24 36.42
N GLU A 169 10.33 1.24 37.73
CA GLU A 169 10.92 0.07 38.42
C GLU A 169 10.01 -1.16 38.43
N LYS A 170 8.69 -1.00 38.26
CA LYS A 170 7.74 -2.12 38.13
C LYS A 170 7.42 -2.49 36.68
N VAL A 171 7.99 -1.78 35.71
CA VAL A 171 7.92 -2.15 34.30
C VAL A 171 9.01 -3.18 34.05
N THR A 172 8.65 -4.46 34.09
CA THR A 172 9.57 -5.61 33.97
C THR A 172 9.41 -6.32 32.63
N ASP A 173 10.28 -7.30 32.34
CA ASP A 173 10.13 -8.17 31.17
C ASP A 173 8.76 -8.87 31.13
N ALA A 174 8.21 -9.26 32.29
CA ALA A 174 6.87 -9.84 32.39
C ALA A 174 5.76 -8.86 31.95
N PHE A 175 5.92 -7.57 32.24
CA PHE A 175 5.01 -6.54 31.74
C PHE A 175 5.08 -6.45 30.22
N TRP A 176 6.28 -6.42 29.65
CA TRP A 176 6.46 -6.35 28.19
C TRP A 176 5.98 -7.60 27.46
N LEU A 177 6.18 -8.79 28.02
CA LEU A 177 5.62 -10.03 27.49
C LEU A 177 4.10 -9.99 27.48
N LYS A 178 3.45 -9.47 28.54
CA LYS A 178 2.00 -9.27 28.57
C LYS A 178 1.53 -8.30 27.49
N VAL A 179 2.23 -7.17 27.30
CA VAL A 179 1.92 -6.20 26.24
C VAL A 179 2.05 -6.83 24.86
N LEU A 180 3.14 -7.57 24.61
CA LEU A 180 3.35 -8.28 23.35
C LEU A 180 2.34 -9.40 23.12
N LEU A 181 1.88 -10.08 24.18
CA LEU A 181 0.82 -11.08 24.09
C LEU A 181 -0.50 -10.44 23.66
N ILE A 182 -0.87 -9.30 24.26
CA ILE A 182 -2.06 -8.53 23.82
C ILE A 182 -1.93 -8.10 22.35
N ILE A 183 -0.74 -7.67 21.93
CA ILE A 183 -0.48 -7.32 20.52
C ILE A 183 -0.58 -8.57 19.64
N ALA A 184 -0.02 -9.70 20.07
CA ALA A 184 -0.05 -10.97 19.36
C ALA A 184 -1.48 -11.46 19.08
N GLU A 185 -2.36 -11.29 20.06
CA GLU A 185 -3.77 -11.70 20.04
C GLU A 185 -4.71 -10.60 19.52
N SER A 186 -4.19 -9.40 19.19
CA SER A 186 -5.03 -8.26 18.85
C SER A 186 -5.89 -8.52 17.61
N GLY A 187 -7.15 -8.08 17.66
CA GLY A 187 -8.14 -8.26 16.60
C GLY A 187 -7.99 -7.21 15.50
N ALA A 188 -9.04 -6.42 15.27
CA ALA A 188 -9.06 -5.41 14.21
C ALA A 188 -8.08 -4.24 14.47
N SER A 189 -7.81 -3.91 15.74
CA SER A 189 -6.99 -2.76 16.12
C SER A 189 -6.18 -3.00 17.39
N THR A 190 -4.86 -3.05 17.23
CA THR A 190 -3.92 -3.18 18.35
C THR A 190 -4.06 -2.07 19.39
N ILE A 191 -4.40 -0.84 18.97
CA ILE A 191 -4.62 0.28 19.91
C ILE A 191 -5.88 0.05 20.73
N HIS A 192 -6.96 -0.46 20.11
CA HIS A 192 -8.18 -0.80 20.82
C HIS A 192 -7.90 -1.79 21.95
N ASP A 193 -7.23 -2.90 21.65
CA ASP A 193 -6.97 -3.99 22.59
C ASP A 193 -6.02 -3.57 23.72
N LEU A 194 -4.94 -2.85 23.38
CA LEU A 194 -3.99 -2.32 24.37
C LEU A 194 -4.66 -1.36 25.36
N TYR A 195 -5.57 -0.51 24.90
CA TYR A 195 -6.23 0.48 25.76
C TYR A 195 -7.57 -0.02 26.33
N LYS A 196 -8.05 -1.17 25.84
CA LYS A 196 -9.38 -1.73 26.10
C LYS A 196 -10.50 -0.74 25.80
N THR A 197 -10.45 -0.07 24.64
CA THR A 197 -11.32 1.09 24.37
C THR A 197 -12.81 0.73 24.31
N HIS A 198 -13.24 -0.30 23.56
CA HIS A 198 -14.62 -0.81 23.52
C HIS A 198 -15.15 -1.10 24.93
N SER A 199 -14.47 -1.93 25.74
CA SER A 199 -14.90 -2.22 27.11
C SER A 199 -15.07 -0.95 27.97
N ARG A 200 -14.18 0.05 27.82
CA ARG A 200 -14.31 1.34 28.52
C ARG A 200 -15.48 2.18 27.99
N VAL A 201 -15.70 2.17 26.68
CA VAL A 201 -16.83 2.85 26.02
C VAL A 201 -18.14 2.20 26.45
N GLU A 202 -18.28 0.88 26.35
CA GLU A 202 -19.46 0.13 26.82
C GLU A 202 -19.75 0.42 28.29
N LYS A 203 -18.73 0.35 29.15
CA LYS A 203 -18.89 0.66 30.57
C LYS A 203 -19.35 2.10 30.80
N LEU A 204 -18.89 3.06 30.00
CA LEU A 204 -19.37 4.44 30.08
C LEU A 204 -20.83 4.52 29.61
N LEU A 205 -21.13 3.97 28.43
CA LEU A 205 -22.41 4.13 27.74
C LEU A 205 -23.55 3.36 28.40
N ASN A 206 -23.32 2.15 28.91
CA ASN A 206 -24.36 1.35 29.60
C ASN A 206 -24.70 1.91 31.00
N ASN A 207 -23.88 2.81 31.54
CA ASN A 207 -24.13 3.47 32.83
C ASN A 207 -24.66 4.91 32.69
N VAL A 208 -25.10 5.33 31.50
CA VAL A 208 -25.62 6.69 31.30
C VAL A 208 -27.03 6.85 31.87
N ASP A 209 -27.31 8.04 32.39
CA ASP A 209 -28.62 8.41 32.94
C ASP A 209 -29.28 9.51 32.11
N VAL A 210 -30.51 9.25 31.66
CA VAL A 210 -31.36 10.13 30.83
C VAL A 210 -32.82 9.81 31.15
N SER A 211 -33.67 10.83 31.22
CA SER A 211 -35.09 10.65 31.51
C SER A 211 -35.86 10.03 30.33
N ASN A 212 -36.88 9.22 30.61
CA ASN A 212 -37.69 8.56 29.57
C ASN A 212 -38.40 9.55 28.63
N ASP A 213 -38.80 10.73 29.13
CA ASP A 213 -39.43 11.77 28.31
C ASP A 213 -38.49 12.31 27.24
N GLU A 214 -37.20 12.49 27.59
CA GLU A 214 -36.18 12.94 26.65
C GLU A 214 -35.85 11.87 25.61
N VAL A 215 -35.77 10.59 26.02
CA VAL A 215 -35.55 9.46 25.11
C VAL A 215 -36.67 9.38 24.08
N ASN A 216 -37.92 9.48 24.52
CA ASN A 216 -39.09 9.45 23.64
C ASN A 216 -39.12 10.64 22.66
N ALA A 217 -38.79 11.84 23.13
CA ALA A 217 -38.68 13.01 22.26
C ALA A 217 -37.54 12.86 21.24
N PHE A 218 -36.42 12.26 21.64
CA PHE A 218 -35.27 12.01 20.79
C PHE A 218 -35.57 10.97 19.70
N ALA A 219 -36.17 9.83 20.04
CA ALA A 219 -36.56 8.79 19.08
C ALA A 219 -37.51 9.33 17.99
N LYS A 220 -38.44 10.22 18.34
CA LYS A 220 -39.32 10.88 17.34
C LYS A 220 -38.54 11.74 16.35
N LYS A 221 -37.46 12.38 16.81
CA LYS A 221 -36.64 13.27 15.97
C LYS A 221 -35.61 12.49 15.14
N TYR A 222 -35.09 11.39 15.66
CA TYR A 222 -34.09 10.54 15.00
C TYR A 222 -34.55 9.07 15.02
N PRO A 223 -35.51 8.68 14.17
CA PRO A 223 -36.07 7.32 14.17
C PRO A 223 -35.02 6.23 13.96
N TYR A 224 -33.99 6.51 13.16
CA TYR A 224 -32.92 5.55 12.88
C TYR A 224 -32.16 5.12 14.14
N ALA A 225 -32.12 5.94 15.20
CA ALA A 225 -31.50 5.57 16.48
C ALA A 225 -32.22 4.40 17.19
N GLY A 226 -33.50 4.18 16.85
CA GLY A 226 -34.31 3.07 17.35
C GLY A 226 -34.44 1.88 16.39
N CYS A 227 -33.82 1.95 15.20
CA CYS A 227 -33.78 0.81 14.29
C CYS A 227 -32.82 -0.26 14.82
N GLU A 228 -33.17 -1.53 14.60
CA GLU A 228 -32.22 -2.63 14.76
C GLU A 228 -31.12 -2.49 13.71
N ILE A 229 -29.87 -2.65 14.14
CA ILE A 229 -28.69 -2.70 13.29
C ILE A 229 -28.26 -4.16 13.24
N ASN A 230 -27.73 -4.58 12.08
CA ASN A 230 -27.19 -5.93 11.94
C ASN A 230 -26.16 -6.20 13.05
N SER A 231 -26.30 -7.33 13.75
CA SER A 231 -25.42 -7.69 14.86
C SER A 231 -23.96 -7.86 14.45
N GLU A 232 -23.69 -8.16 13.17
CA GLU A 232 -22.33 -8.25 12.64
C GLU A 232 -21.63 -6.88 12.47
N ASP A 233 -22.42 -5.80 12.35
CA ASP A 233 -21.91 -4.43 12.23
C ASP A 233 -21.73 -3.75 13.60
N CYS A 234 -22.31 -4.33 14.65
CA CYS A 234 -22.24 -3.79 16.00
C CYS A 234 -20.88 -4.11 16.63
N ILE A 235 -20.16 -3.07 17.04
CA ILE A 235 -18.87 -3.21 17.70
C ILE A 235 -19.04 -3.25 19.22
N LEU A 236 -19.95 -2.42 19.75
CA LEU A 236 -20.25 -2.29 21.16
C LEU A 236 -21.52 -3.05 21.52
N ASN A 237 -21.50 -3.70 22.68
CA ASN A 237 -22.70 -4.26 23.30
C ASN A 237 -23.42 -3.18 24.13
N ILE A 238 -24.48 -2.60 23.57
CA ILE A 238 -25.22 -1.49 24.16
C ILE A 238 -26.62 -1.93 24.59
N ASP A 239 -26.97 -1.69 25.85
CA ASP A 239 -28.25 -2.12 26.43
C ASP A 239 -29.45 -1.31 25.88
N ASP A 240 -29.32 0.02 25.79
CA ASP A 240 -30.36 0.92 25.26
C ASP A 240 -29.74 1.97 24.33
N ARG A 241 -29.80 1.67 23.03
CA ARG A 241 -29.22 2.49 21.97
C ARG A 241 -29.82 3.89 21.89
N VAL A 242 -31.15 4.03 22.04
CA VAL A 242 -31.82 5.33 21.92
C VAL A 242 -31.43 6.22 23.09
N LYS A 243 -31.40 5.65 24.31
CA LYS A 243 -30.95 6.36 25.51
C LYS A 243 -29.50 6.84 25.39
N VAL A 244 -28.62 5.98 24.88
CA VAL A 244 -27.20 6.29 24.67
C VAL A 244 -27.01 7.38 23.62
N CYS A 245 -27.67 7.27 22.46
CA CYS A 245 -27.64 8.31 21.43
C CYS A 245 -28.19 9.65 21.97
N CYS A 246 -29.24 9.62 22.78
CA CYS A 246 -29.79 10.82 23.43
C CYS A 246 -28.76 11.45 24.37
N TRP A 247 -28.10 10.67 25.22
CA TRP A 247 -27.06 11.14 26.12
C TRP A 247 -25.86 11.74 25.37
N LEU A 248 -25.42 11.10 24.29
CA LEU A 248 -24.34 11.58 23.43
C LEU A 248 -24.70 12.90 22.73
N HIS A 249 -25.96 13.05 22.31
CA HIS A 249 -26.46 14.32 21.75
C HIS A 249 -26.34 15.47 22.74
N LYS A 250 -26.67 15.25 24.03
CA LYS A 250 -26.45 16.25 25.10
C LYS A 250 -24.97 16.62 25.26
N HIS A 251 -24.07 15.67 25.05
CA HIS A 251 -22.62 15.88 25.07
C HIS A 251 -22.06 16.45 23.76
N ARG A 252 -22.93 16.88 22.84
CA ARG A 252 -22.60 17.45 21.53
C ARG A 252 -21.76 16.52 20.65
N TYR A 253 -21.89 15.20 20.86
CA TYR A 253 -21.19 14.18 20.08
C TYR A 253 -21.49 14.29 18.58
N TYR A 254 -22.71 14.69 18.21
CA TYR A 254 -23.14 14.83 16.80
C TYR A 254 -23.01 16.26 16.25
N ALA A 255 -22.42 17.21 16.99
CA ALA A 255 -22.38 18.60 16.57
C ALA A 255 -21.23 18.89 15.61
N ALA A 256 -21.49 19.68 14.55
CA ALA A 256 -20.43 20.11 13.62
C ALA A 256 -19.39 21.08 14.23
N GLY A 257 -19.71 21.65 15.37
CA GLY A 257 -18.87 22.59 16.12
C GLY A 257 -19.68 23.35 17.15
N LYS A 258 -19.11 24.43 17.70
CA LYS A 258 -19.80 25.27 18.71
C LYS A 258 -21.01 26.04 18.13
N ASN A 259 -20.97 26.36 16.83
CA ASN A 259 -22.01 27.14 16.16
C ASN A 259 -23.23 26.32 15.72
N ASP A 260 -23.13 24.99 15.75
CA ASP A 260 -24.23 24.09 15.43
C ASP A 260 -25.22 24.04 16.61
N LYS A 261 -26.23 24.91 16.58
CA LYS A 261 -27.23 25.01 17.65
C LYS A 261 -28.09 23.75 17.78
N VAL A 262 -28.29 23.01 16.69
CA VAL A 262 -29.11 21.78 16.66
C VAL A 262 -28.29 20.59 17.14
N GLY A 263 -26.97 20.62 16.94
CA GLY A 263 -26.01 19.64 17.42
C GLY A 263 -26.10 18.31 16.67
N ASN A 264 -26.37 18.35 15.37
CA ASN A 264 -26.55 17.15 14.52
C ASN A 264 -25.80 17.22 13.18
N GLY A 265 -24.89 18.18 13.00
CA GLY A 265 -24.12 18.33 11.76
C GLY A 265 -23.14 17.18 11.45
N PHE A 266 -22.87 16.30 12.42
CA PHE A 266 -22.15 15.03 12.23
C PHE A 266 -22.98 13.83 12.74
N PRO A 267 -23.93 13.31 11.94
CA PRO A 267 -24.81 12.19 12.36
C PRO A 267 -24.07 10.91 12.73
N LYS A 268 -22.85 10.69 12.22
CA LYS A 268 -21.98 9.55 12.56
C LYS A 268 -21.25 9.70 13.90
N GLY A 269 -21.28 10.88 14.50
CA GLY A 269 -20.62 11.17 15.77
C GLY A 269 -19.16 11.62 15.66
N ASN A 270 -18.69 12.32 16.70
CA ASN A 270 -17.32 12.80 16.85
C ASN A 270 -16.62 12.08 18.00
N ASN A 271 -15.85 11.05 17.66
CA ASN A 271 -15.14 10.22 18.62
C ASN A 271 -14.09 10.94 19.49
N ALA A 272 -13.65 12.15 19.13
CA ALA A 272 -12.80 12.94 20.01
C ALA A 272 -13.50 13.26 21.35
N ILE A 273 -14.84 13.35 21.35
CA ILE A 273 -15.63 13.53 22.57
C ILE A 273 -15.57 12.28 23.45
N LEU A 274 -15.71 11.09 22.88
CA LEU A 274 -15.57 9.81 23.62
C LEU A 274 -14.16 9.63 24.16
N THR A 275 -13.14 9.93 23.35
CA THR A 275 -11.74 9.90 23.80
C THR A 275 -11.54 10.79 25.01
N ARG A 276 -12.05 12.03 24.99
CA ARG A 276 -11.96 12.94 26.13
C ARG A 276 -12.67 12.36 27.37
N LEU A 277 -13.90 11.88 27.22
CA LEU A 277 -14.69 11.36 28.36
C LEU A 277 -14.03 10.17 29.07
N ILE A 278 -13.26 9.35 28.35
CA ILE A 278 -12.67 8.12 28.89
C ILE A 278 -11.21 8.31 29.34
N PHE A 279 -10.49 9.26 28.74
CA PHE A 279 -9.04 9.35 28.85
C PHE A 279 -8.49 10.70 29.31
N GLU A 280 -9.32 11.75 29.42
CA GLU A 280 -8.87 13.06 29.91
C GLU A 280 -8.19 12.94 31.27
N GLY A 281 -7.01 13.54 31.41
CA GLY A 281 -6.18 13.44 32.62
C GLY A 281 -5.36 12.16 32.76
N ALA A 282 -5.69 11.08 32.06
CA ALA A 282 -5.08 9.76 32.28
C ALA A 282 -3.94 9.42 31.32
N ILE A 283 -4.01 9.88 30.06
CA ILE A 283 -3.05 9.55 29.00
C ILE A 283 -2.80 10.73 28.06
N LEU A 284 -1.78 10.59 27.21
CA LEU A 284 -1.52 11.51 26.11
C LEU A 284 -2.52 11.23 24.97
N THR A 285 -3.43 12.16 24.70
CA THR A 285 -4.49 12.00 23.68
C THR A 285 -4.05 12.36 22.25
N VAL A 286 -2.77 12.71 22.06
CA VAL A 286 -2.23 13.21 20.79
C VAL A 286 -2.39 12.20 19.67
N GLY A 287 -3.19 12.56 18.66
CA GLY A 287 -3.32 11.77 17.44
C GLY A 287 -4.08 10.44 17.59
N MET A 288 -4.67 10.17 18.77
CA MET A 288 -5.54 9.02 18.99
C MET A 288 -6.84 9.19 18.20
N LYS A 289 -7.25 8.14 17.49
CA LYS A 289 -8.54 8.09 16.79
C LYS A 289 -9.23 6.77 17.17
N LEU A 290 -10.40 6.87 17.79
CA LEU A 290 -11.27 5.71 17.97
C LEU A 290 -11.99 5.39 16.65
N GLU A 291 -12.28 4.12 16.46
CA GLU A 291 -13.09 3.61 15.35
C GLU A 291 -14.51 4.15 15.41
N THR A 292 -15.12 4.35 14.24
CA THR A 292 -16.52 4.75 14.14
C THR A 292 -17.40 3.61 14.61
N TYR A 293 -18.40 3.92 15.43
CA TYR A 293 -19.38 2.96 15.97
C TYR A 293 -20.68 3.10 15.17
N PRO A 294 -20.99 2.20 14.22
CA PRO A 294 -22.23 2.27 13.43
C PRO A 294 -23.48 2.35 14.31
N GLU A 295 -23.47 1.62 15.43
CA GLU A 295 -24.52 1.60 16.45
C GLU A 295 -24.77 2.95 17.12
N LEU A 296 -23.83 3.92 17.03
CA LEU A 296 -24.04 5.26 17.57
C LEU A 296 -24.54 6.25 16.52
N ALA A 297 -24.73 5.87 15.25
CA ALA A 297 -25.12 6.79 14.19
C ALA A 297 -26.61 7.19 14.26
N LEU A 298 -26.90 8.45 13.89
CA LEU A 298 -28.28 8.98 13.81
C LEU A 298 -28.95 8.79 12.46
N ASN A 299 -28.20 8.41 11.42
CA ASN A 299 -28.69 8.14 10.06
C ASN A 299 -27.93 6.94 9.49
N PRO A 300 -28.49 6.24 8.48
CA PRO A 300 -27.77 5.22 7.72
C PRO A 300 -26.43 5.75 7.19
N ILE A 301 -25.40 4.91 7.22
CA ILE A 301 -24.10 5.22 6.64
C ILE A 301 -24.25 5.15 5.11
N PRO A 302 -24.00 6.25 4.37
CA PRO A 302 -24.09 6.21 2.92
C PRO A 302 -23.02 5.26 2.36
N MET A 303 -23.43 4.30 1.55
CA MET A 303 -22.53 3.44 0.78
C MET A 303 -22.29 4.07 -0.59
N HIS A 304 -21.03 4.15 -1.01
CA HIS A 304 -20.65 4.68 -2.33
C HIS A 304 -20.63 3.60 -3.41
N THR A 305 -20.57 2.34 -2.99
CA THR A 305 -20.59 1.14 -3.82
C THR A 305 -21.97 0.47 -3.77
N GLU A 306 -22.30 -0.30 -4.81
CA GLU A 306 -23.61 -0.98 -4.90
C GLU A 306 -23.74 -2.08 -3.83
N TYR A 307 -22.64 -2.77 -3.56
CA TYR A 307 -22.55 -3.83 -2.55
C TYR A 307 -21.37 -3.59 -1.62
N CYS A 308 -21.40 -4.23 -0.44
CA CYS A 308 -20.24 -4.31 0.43
C CYS A 308 -19.10 -5.06 -0.28
N CYS A 309 -17.85 -4.66 0.00
CA CYS A 309 -16.69 -5.34 -0.57
C CYS A 309 -16.50 -6.72 0.06
N VAL A 310 -16.24 -7.74 -0.76
CA VAL A 310 -15.69 -9.01 -0.26
C VAL A 310 -14.31 -8.73 0.36
N PRO A 311 -14.03 -9.13 1.60
CA PRO A 311 -12.73 -8.90 2.22
C PRO A 311 -11.59 -9.52 1.40
N ASN A 312 -10.68 -8.67 0.91
CA ASN A 312 -9.52 -9.08 0.12
C ASN A 312 -8.37 -9.71 0.94
N ARG A 313 -8.57 -9.85 2.25
CA ARG A 313 -7.69 -10.54 3.19
C ARG A 313 -8.54 -11.44 4.06
N GLU A 314 -8.00 -12.59 4.45
CA GLU A 314 -8.64 -13.43 5.48
C GLU A 314 -8.80 -12.62 6.77
N LYS A 315 -10.04 -12.58 7.28
CA LYS A 315 -10.35 -12.18 8.65
C LYS A 315 -9.74 -13.28 9.54
N ALA A 316 -8.58 -12.99 10.11
CA ALA A 316 -7.93 -13.85 11.08
C ALA A 316 -7.43 -12.95 12.20
N GLU A 317 -7.75 -13.33 13.43
CA GLU A 317 -7.35 -12.64 14.65
C GLU A 317 -5.83 -12.75 14.86
N GLY A 318 -5.27 -11.75 15.53
CA GLY A 318 -3.85 -11.70 15.87
C GLY A 318 -2.95 -11.09 14.79
N VAL A 319 -1.71 -10.79 15.19
CA VAL A 319 -0.68 -10.23 14.31
C VAL A 319 0.35 -11.28 13.87
N ASN A 320 1.05 -10.98 12.78
CA ASN A 320 2.17 -11.81 12.34
C ASN A 320 3.48 -11.46 13.06
N ALA A 321 4.44 -12.38 13.02
CA ALA A 321 5.74 -12.24 13.65
C ALA A 321 6.52 -10.98 13.23
N THR A 322 6.37 -10.52 11.98
CA THR A 322 7.05 -9.31 11.48
C THR A 322 6.49 -8.06 12.14
N VAL A 323 5.17 -7.94 12.28
CA VAL A 323 4.53 -6.81 12.98
C VAL A 323 4.92 -6.83 14.46
N LEU A 324 4.89 -8.01 15.09
CA LEU A 324 5.30 -8.15 16.49
C LEU A 324 6.77 -7.76 16.71
N ALA A 325 7.66 -8.12 15.77
CA ALA A 325 9.06 -7.72 15.81
C ALA A 325 9.27 -6.20 15.73
N VAL A 326 8.42 -5.48 14.98
CA VAL A 326 8.46 -4.00 14.93
C VAL A 326 8.11 -3.41 16.30
N TRP A 327 7.03 -3.87 16.93
CA TRP A 327 6.68 -3.44 18.29
C TRP A 327 7.77 -3.78 19.31
N LEU A 328 8.35 -4.98 19.24
CA LEU A 328 9.47 -5.37 20.08
C LEU A 328 10.69 -4.46 19.90
N SER A 329 11.01 -4.10 18.65
CA SER A 329 12.09 -3.15 18.35
C SER A 329 11.83 -1.80 19.01
N ASP A 330 10.60 -1.30 18.96
CA ASP A 330 10.24 0.00 19.54
C ASP A 330 10.20 -0.05 21.08
N ILE A 331 9.80 -1.20 21.68
CA ILE A 331 9.91 -1.46 23.13
C ILE A 331 11.38 -1.40 23.57
N LYS A 332 12.29 -2.07 22.85
CA LYS A 332 13.71 -2.13 23.19
C LYS A 332 14.41 -0.76 23.15
N LEU A 333 13.87 0.22 22.42
CA LEU A 333 14.39 1.59 22.44
C LEU A 333 14.34 2.24 23.83
N ILE A 334 13.56 1.72 24.78
CA ILE A 334 13.57 2.24 26.17
C ILE A 334 14.94 2.05 26.84
N ASN A 335 15.73 1.07 26.39
CA ASN A 335 17.08 0.79 26.91
C ASN A 335 18.07 1.92 26.58
N THR A 336 17.73 2.86 25.70
CA THR A 336 18.53 4.08 25.49
C THR A 336 18.66 4.93 26.76
N ASN A 337 17.77 4.75 27.73
CA ASN A 337 17.85 5.39 29.04
C ASN A 337 18.97 4.86 29.93
N ILE A 338 19.58 3.70 29.63
CA ILE A 338 20.67 3.12 30.47
C ILE A 338 21.84 4.09 30.63
N VAL A 339 22.15 4.85 29.58
CA VAL A 339 23.29 5.77 29.52
C VAL A 339 22.94 7.20 29.95
N LYS A 340 21.73 7.45 30.45
CA LYS A 340 21.25 8.80 30.81
C LYS A 340 21.24 8.99 32.33
N ASN A 341 21.70 10.16 32.79
CA ASN A 341 21.88 10.45 34.21
C ASN A 341 20.69 11.20 34.84
N ASN A 342 19.74 11.70 34.04
CA ASN A 342 18.62 12.54 34.48
C ASN A 342 17.25 11.80 34.42
N VAL A 343 17.27 10.47 34.42
CA VAL A 343 16.08 9.62 34.26
C VAL A 343 15.79 8.85 35.54
N CYS A 344 14.57 8.32 35.67
CA CYS A 344 14.23 7.42 36.78
C CYS A 344 14.94 6.08 36.65
N ASN A 345 15.04 5.35 37.76
CA ASN A 345 15.36 3.93 37.73
C ASN A 345 14.33 3.17 36.88
N PHE A 346 14.79 2.17 36.13
CA PHE A 346 13.94 1.30 35.33
C PHE A 346 14.62 -0.05 35.14
N ASN A 347 13.85 -1.08 34.79
CA ASN A 347 14.43 -2.36 34.39
C ASN A 347 14.66 -2.35 32.87
N PRO A 348 15.90 -2.57 32.40
CA PRO A 348 16.15 -2.76 30.98
C PRO A 348 15.40 -3.97 30.42
N VAL A 349 14.90 -3.83 29.19
CA VAL A 349 14.29 -4.92 28.44
C VAL A 349 15.38 -5.89 28.03
N THR A 350 15.31 -7.13 28.49
CA THR A 350 16.36 -8.13 28.23
C THR A 350 16.09 -8.91 26.93
N HIS A 351 16.94 -9.90 26.66
CA HIS A 351 16.77 -10.81 25.54
C HIS A 351 15.64 -11.84 25.75
N GLU A 352 15.16 -12.00 27.00
CA GLU A 352 14.01 -12.87 27.32
C GLU A 352 12.73 -12.38 26.65
N VAL A 353 12.59 -11.05 26.50
CA VAL A 353 11.52 -10.44 25.70
C VAL A 353 11.83 -10.60 24.21
N SER A 354 11.27 -11.66 23.63
CA SER A 354 11.50 -12.05 22.24
C SER A 354 10.21 -12.47 21.55
N VAL A 355 10.22 -12.45 20.21
CA VAL A 355 9.11 -12.96 19.40
C VAL A 355 8.94 -14.47 19.62
N ASP A 356 10.02 -15.21 19.84
CA ASP A 356 9.97 -16.67 20.03
C ASP A 356 9.39 -17.04 21.41
N ALA A 357 9.64 -16.23 22.45
CA ALA A 357 8.96 -16.38 23.72
C ALA A 357 7.43 -16.28 23.57
N ILE A 358 6.95 -15.34 22.75
CA ILE A 358 5.51 -15.20 22.48
C ILE A 358 4.98 -16.35 21.62
N LYS A 359 5.73 -16.83 20.61
CA LYS A 359 5.32 -18.01 19.82
C LYS A 359 5.16 -19.28 20.68
N GLY A 360 5.90 -19.38 21.79
CA GLY A 360 5.77 -20.49 22.73
C GLY A 360 4.45 -20.48 23.50
N VAL A 361 3.75 -19.34 23.59
CA VAL A 361 2.55 -19.15 24.42
C VAL A 361 1.31 -18.81 23.59
N ALA A 362 1.48 -18.16 22.43
CA ALA A 362 0.40 -17.76 21.53
C ALA A 362 0.66 -18.19 20.08
N THR A 363 -0.43 -18.54 19.39
CA THR A 363 -0.36 -18.85 17.97
C THR A 363 -0.35 -17.56 17.17
N LEU A 364 0.81 -17.21 16.61
CA LEU A 364 0.92 -16.04 15.74
C LEU A 364 0.26 -16.30 14.40
N ARG A 365 -0.46 -15.30 13.91
CA ARG A 365 -1.06 -15.34 12.58
C ARG A 365 0.03 -15.50 11.53
N LYS A 366 -0.13 -16.47 10.63
CA LYS A 366 0.69 -16.54 9.41
C LYS A 366 0.50 -15.25 8.62
N LYS A 367 1.55 -14.78 7.95
CA LYS A 367 1.48 -13.57 7.11
C LYS A 367 0.29 -13.72 6.14
N GLY A 368 -0.75 -12.90 6.36
CA GLY A 368 -2.02 -13.05 5.66
C GLY A 368 -1.86 -12.94 4.15
N ARG A 369 -2.43 -13.88 3.41
CA ARG A 369 -2.48 -13.85 1.95
C ARG A 369 -3.54 -12.84 1.53
N THR A 370 -3.22 -11.99 0.55
CA THR A 370 -4.31 -11.33 -0.17
C THR A 370 -5.01 -12.40 -1.00
N LYS A 371 -6.34 -12.38 -1.11
CA LYS A 371 -7.03 -13.34 -1.96
C LYS A 371 -6.64 -13.07 -3.41
N THR A 372 -6.12 -14.10 -4.10
CA THR A 372 -5.89 -14.04 -5.55
C THR A 372 -7.26 -14.07 -6.22
N LEU A 373 -7.45 -13.25 -7.26
CA LEU A 373 -8.67 -13.30 -8.06
C LEU A 373 -8.54 -14.43 -9.09
N PRO A 374 -9.64 -15.12 -9.46
CA PRO A 374 -9.63 -16.07 -10.56
C PRO A 374 -9.09 -15.41 -11.85
N PRO A 375 -8.23 -16.09 -12.63
CA PRO A 375 -7.70 -15.52 -13.86
C PRO A 375 -8.80 -15.17 -14.88
N GLU A 376 -9.80 -16.03 -15.01
CA GLU A 376 -10.96 -15.81 -15.89
C GLU A 376 -11.66 -14.49 -15.55
N PHE A 377 -11.95 -14.27 -14.26
CA PHE A 377 -12.53 -13.03 -13.77
C PHE A 377 -11.74 -11.78 -14.18
N VAL A 378 -10.40 -11.82 -14.05
CA VAL A 378 -9.55 -10.69 -14.43
C VAL A 378 -9.49 -10.51 -15.94
N LEU A 379 -9.42 -11.61 -16.71
CA LEU A 379 -9.37 -11.59 -18.17
C LEU A 379 -10.67 -11.11 -18.81
N ASP A 380 -11.82 -11.51 -18.26
CA ASP A 380 -13.13 -11.04 -18.69
C ASP A 380 -13.27 -9.53 -18.48
N LEU A 381 -12.98 -9.06 -17.26
CA LEU A 381 -13.04 -7.63 -16.99
C LEU A 381 -12.01 -6.85 -17.81
N PHE A 382 -10.85 -7.44 -18.10
CA PHE A 382 -9.84 -6.84 -18.98
C PHE A 382 -10.37 -6.66 -20.40
N ARG A 383 -11.00 -7.69 -20.98
CA ARG A 383 -11.63 -7.62 -22.30
C ARG A 383 -12.72 -6.55 -22.31
N ASP A 384 -13.65 -6.61 -21.36
CA ASP A 384 -14.79 -5.70 -21.31
C ASP A 384 -14.32 -4.24 -21.11
N SER A 385 -13.26 -4.02 -20.31
CA SER A 385 -12.62 -2.72 -20.13
C SER A 385 -11.95 -2.21 -21.41
N TYR A 386 -11.29 -3.09 -22.16
CA TYR A 386 -10.66 -2.74 -23.44
C TYR A 386 -11.72 -2.33 -24.48
N GLU A 387 -12.81 -3.10 -24.57
CA GLU A 387 -13.93 -2.83 -25.48
C GLU A 387 -14.63 -1.51 -25.12
N LEU A 388 -14.88 -1.27 -23.83
CA LEU A 388 -15.47 -0.02 -23.35
C LEU A 388 -14.59 1.19 -23.69
N LEU A 389 -13.27 1.08 -23.47
CA LEU A 389 -12.34 2.15 -23.82
C LEU A 389 -12.32 2.39 -25.34
N LYS A 390 -12.30 1.33 -26.15
CA LYS A 390 -12.36 1.46 -27.61
C LYS A 390 -13.65 2.14 -28.07
N GLN A 391 -14.78 1.84 -27.42
CA GLN A 391 -16.08 2.41 -27.76
C GLN A 391 -16.15 3.93 -27.47
N PHE A 392 -15.65 4.37 -26.32
CA PHE A 392 -15.78 5.78 -25.88
C PHE A 392 -14.57 6.65 -26.22
N CYS A 393 -13.42 6.04 -26.44
CA CYS A 393 -12.15 6.71 -26.71
C CYS A 393 -11.54 6.15 -28.01
N PRO A 394 -12.18 6.40 -29.18
CA PRO A 394 -11.70 5.92 -30.47
C PRO A 394 -10.34 6.54 -30.82
N GLU A 395 -9.70 6.01 -31.87
CA GLU A 395 -8.41 6.54 -32.32
C GLU A 395 -8.56 8.00 -32.81
N PRO A 396 -7.54 8.88 -32.65
CA PRO A 396 -7.66 10.30 -33.01
C PRO A 396 -8.09 10.60 -34.45
N ASN A 397 -7.86 9.66 -35.36
CA ASN A 397 -8.16 9.80 -36.79
C ASN A 397 -9.42 9.01 -37.23
N GLU A 398 -10.11 8.37 -36.29
CA GLU A 398 -11.34 7.61 -36.55
C GLU A 398 -12.57 8.54 -36.52
N ASN A 399 -13.64 8.18 -37.23
CA ASN A 399 -14.87 8.98 -37.27
C ASN A 399 -15.57 8.97 -35.89
N GLY A 400 -15.31 9.98 -35.07
CA GLY A 400 -15.94 10.17 -33.76
C GLY A 400 -15.28 11.28 -32.95
N VAL A 401 -15.92 11.67 -31.84
CA VAL A 401 -15.33 12.58 -30.85
C VAL A 401 -14.89 11.74 -29.67
N SER A 402 -13.66 11.93 -29.19
CA SER A 402 -13.16 11.24 -28.00
C SER A 402 -13.89 11.70 -26.74
N PHE A 403 -14.29 10.77 -25.87
CA PHE A 403 -14.96 11.10 -24.61
C PHE A 403 -14.14 12.06 -23.75
N TRP A 404 -12.81 11.90 -23.75
CA TRP A 404 -11.91 12.78 -23.00
C TRP A 404 -11.96 14.23 -23.51
N GLU A 405 -12.04 14.43 -24.82
CA GLU A 405 -12.06 15.75 -25.44
C GLU A 405 -13.37 16.48 -25.16
N ASN A 406 -14.52 15.79 -25.32
CA ASN A 406 -15.82 16.38 -25.00
C ASN A 406 -15.95 16.65 -23.48
N THR A 407 -15.45 15.75 -22.63
CA THR A 407 -15.37 16.03 -21.17
C THR A 407 -14.56 17.29 -20.89
N LEU A 408 -13.42 17.46 -21.57
CA LEU A 408 -12.57 18.63 -21.38
C LEU A 408 -13.23 19.94 -21.84
N GLU A 409 -14.02 19.89 -22.91
CA GLU A 409 -14.86 21.02 -23.35
C GLU A 409 -15.83 21.44 -22.25
N LEU A 410 -16.60 20.49 -21.70
CA LEU A 410 -17.52 20.78 -20.59
C LEU A 410 -16.79 21.28 -19.34
N LEU A 411 -15.62 20.73 -19.00
CA LEU A 411 -14.81 21.22 -17.87
C LEU A 411 -14.30 22.65 -18.10
N THR A 412 -13.96 23.00 -19.34
CA THR A 412 -13.51 24.35 -19.70
C THR A 412 -14.64 25.36 -19.50
N GLU A 413 -15.85 25.03 -19.96
CA GLU A 413 -17.04 25.87 -19.77
C GLU A 413 -17.44 25.96 -18.29
N ALA A 414 -17.47 24.83 -17.58
CA ALA A 414 -17.79 24.79 -16.16
C ALA A 414 -16.87 25.68 -15.32
N LYS A 415 -15.57 25.74 -15.68
CA LYS A 415 -14.59 26.60 -15.01
C LYS A 415 -14.87 28.10 -15.24
N ALA A 416 -15.44 28.48 -16.37
CA ALA A 416 -15.80 29.87 -16.66
C ALA A 416 -17.00 30.35 -15.83
N LYS A 417 -17.85 29.44 -15.34
CA LYS A 417 -19.04 29.78 -14.56
C LYS A 417 -18.73 30.09 -13.09
N SER A 418 -19.45 31.06 -12.53
CA SER A 418 -19.29 31.48 -11.13
C SER A 418 -19.93 30.51 -10.14
N THR A 419 -19.17 30.12 -9.11
CA THR A 419 -19.62 29.33 -7.96
C THR A 419 -20.11 30.18 -6.78
N LYS A 420 -20.12 31.51 -6.90
CA LYS A 420 -20.55 32.41 -5.82
C LYS A 420 -22.07 32.29 -5.61
N ALA A 421 -22.51 32.35 -4.36
CA ALA A 421 -23.94 32.39 -4.05
C ALA A 421 -24.60 33.61 -4.70
N TYR A 422 -25.80 33.40 -5.27
CA TYR A 422 -26.57 34.41 -6.00
C TYR A 422 -25.88 34.98 -7.25
N SER A 423 -24.97 34.20 -7.87
CA SER A 423 -24.39 34.56 -9.17
C SER A 423 -25.27 34.21 -10.35
N ASN A 424 -26.31 33.39 -10.17
CA ASN A 424 -27.22 33.02 -11.25
C ASN A 424 -28.02 34.25 -11.71
N PRO A 425 -27.86 34.71 -12.96
CA PRO A 425 -28.62 35.86 -13.47
C PRO A 425 -30.14 35.60 -13.56
N HIS A 426 -30.54 34.32 -13.63
CA HIS A 426 -31.95 33.90 -13.68
C HIS A 426 -32.59 33.71 -12.30
N ARG A 427 -31.83 33.82 -11.21
CA ARG A 427 -32.35 33.74 -9.83
C ARG A 427 -31.96 35.00 -9.04
N PRO A 428 -32.82 36.04 -9.00
CA PRO A 428 -32.59 37.20 -8.16
C PRO A 428 -32.37 36.82 -6.69
N SER A 429 -31.67 37.66 -5.94
CA SER A 429 -31.50 37.47 -4.49
C SER A 429 -32.88 37.48 -3.79
N PRO A 430 -33.13 36.62 -2.78
CA PRO A 430 -34.38 36.62 -2.02
C PRO A 430 -34.73 37.96 -1.36
N GLN A 431 -33.74 38.85 -1.19
CA GLN A 431 -33.92 40.19 -0.64
C GLN A 431 -34.26 41.23 -1.72
N ALA A 432 -34.17 40.89 -3.01
CA ALA A 432 -34.45 41.78 -4.12
C ALA A 432 -35.95 41.80 -4.45
N LYS A 433 -36.46 42.98 -4.84
CA LYS A 433 -37.87 43.15 -5.27
C LYS A 433 -38.25 42.29 -6.48
N ALA A 434 -37.28 41.90 -7.30
CA ALA A 434 -37.48 41.06 -8.48
C ALA A 434 -37.62 39.56 -8.14
N PHE A 435 -37.38 39.15 -6.88
CA PHE A 435 -37.52 37.76 -6.48
C PHE A 435 -38.99 37.41 -6.25
N ASP A 436 -39.54 36.67 -7.20
CA ASP A 436 -40.79 35.95 -7.04
C ASP A 436 -40.54 34.53 -6.47
N GLU A 437 -41.14 34.20 -5.33
CA GLU A 437 -40.94 32.90 -4.67
C GLU A 437 -41.47 31.73 -5.52
N ALA A 438 -42.59 31.90 -6.23
CA ALA A 438 -43.20 30.82 -7.00
C ALA A 438 -42.31 30.41 -8.18
N PHE A 439 -41.63 31.37 -8.82
CA PHE A 439 -40.79 31.12 -9.99
C PHE A 439 -39.33 30.81 -9.66
N HIS A 440 -38.75 31.48 -8.66
CA HIS A 440 -37.29 31.46 -8.47
C HIS A 440 -36.81 30.55 -7.32
N ARG A 441 -37.70 30.02 -6.48
CA ARG A 441 -37.30 29.22 -5.31
C ARG A 441 -36.50 27.97 -5.69
N ASN A 442 -36.88 27.31 -6.77
CA ASN A 442 -36.31 26.03 -7.21
C ASN A 442 -35.12 26.18 -8.17
N LEU A 443 -34.85 27.38 -8.70
CA LEU A 443 -33.71 27.59 -9.60
C LEU A 443 -32.38 27.49 -8.83
N PRO A 444 -31.26 27.09 -9.45
CA PRO A 444 -29.97 27.10 -8.79
C PRO A 444 -29.54 28.50 -8.32
N ILE A 445 -28.85 28.58 -7.18
CA ILE A 445 -28.32 29.86 -6.66
C ILE A 445 -27.05 30.34 -7.36
N THR A 446 -26.32 29.44 -8.03
CA THR A 446 -25.06 29.73 -8.71
C THR A 446 -25.25 29.66 -10.21
N GLU A 447 -24.49 30.47 -10.95
CA GLU A 447 -24.38 30.41 -12.40
C GLU A 447 -23.97 29.01 -12.88
N LEU A 448 -22.96 28.40 -12.21
CA LEU A 448 -22.55 27.03 -12.52
C LEU A 448 -23.72 26.03 -12.35
N GLY A 449 -24.49 26.14 -11.27
CA GLY A 449 -25.62 25.24 -11.03
C GLY A 449 -26.69 25.37 -12.10
N HIS A 450 -26.98 26.60 -12.54
CA HIS A 450 -27.93 26.85 -13.64
C HIS A 450 -27.44 26.23 -14.95
N TRP A 451 -26.18 26.47 -15.29
CA TRP A 451 -25.58 25.91 -16.49
C TRP A 451 -25.60 24.39 -16.48
N LEU A 452 -25.28 23.74 -15.35
CA LEU A 452 -25.31 22.28 -15.22
C LEU A 452 -26.71 21.69 -15.44
N GLU A 453 -27.75 22.35 -14.93
CA GLU A 453 -29.12 21.84 -14.97
C GLU A 453 -29.77 22.05 -16.36
N PHE A 454 -29.47 23.15 -17.04
CA PHE A 454 -30.21 23.54 -18.25
C PHE A 454 -29.39 23.64 -19.54
N GLU A 455 -28.07 23.87 -19.44
CA GLU A 455 -27.25 24.24 -20.61
C GLU A 455 -26.16 23.22 -20.95
N ALA A 456 -25.60 22.53 -19.94
CA ALA A 456 -24.47 21.62 -20.11
C ALA A 456 -24.77 20.47 -21.09
N ILE A 457 -26.00 19.98 -21.12
CA ILE A 457 -26.45 18.93 -22.05
C ILE A 457 -26.29 19.33 -23.53
N ASN A 458 -26.32 20.63 -23.84
CA ASN A 458 -26.16 21.11 -25.21
C ASN A 458 -24.72 20.96 -25.72
N LEU A 459 -23.73 20.91 -24.83
CA LEU A 459 -22.32 20.68 -25.18
C LEU A 459 -21.95 19.20 -25.20
N ILE A 460 -22.82 18.30 -24.73
CA ILE A 460 -22.58 16.85 -24.84
C ILE A 460 -22.78 16.44 -26.29
N HIS A 461 -21.80 15.75 -26.86
CA HIS A 461 -21.84 15.31 -28.25
C HIS A 461 -23.02 14.33 -28.51
N GLU A 462 -23.64 14.40 -29.68
CA GLU A 462 -24.86 13.60 -29.99
C GLU A 462 -24.62 12.08 -29.90
N ASN A 463 -23.44 11.59 -30.29
CA ASN A 463 -23.11 10.16 -30.13
C ASN A 463 -23.18 9.70 -28.67
N PHE A 464 -22.76 10.54 -27.74
CA PHE A 464 -22.79 10.23 -26.31
C PHE A 464 -24.20 10.28 -25.74
N LYS A 465 -25.04 11.21 -26.22
CA LYS A 465 -26.47 11.22 -25.90
C LYS A 465 -27.17 9.95 -26.37
N MET A 466 -26.88 9.49 -27.59
CA MET A 466 -27.40 8.23 -28.13
C MET A 466 -26.94 7.00 -27.32
N GLN A 467 -25.77 7.08 -26.67
CA GLN A 467 -25.25 6.04 -25.79
C GLN A 467 -25.78 6.12 -24.33
N GLY A 468 -26.69 7.07 -24.05
CA GLY A 468 -27.42 7.18 -22.78
C GLY A 468 -27.04 8.37 -21.90
N ILE A 469 -26.02 9.16 -22.26
CA ILE A 469 -25.57 10.29 -21.45
C ILE A 469 -26.61 11.41 -21.48
N ALA A 470 -27.21 11.68 -20.33
CA ALA A 470 -28.27 12.67 -20.15
C ALA A 470 -27.82 13.90 -19.34
N GLN A 471 -26.70 13.81 -18.62
CA GLN A 471 -26.19 14.90 -17.80
C GLN A 471 -24.67 14.89 -17.66
N PHE A 472 -24.11 16.08 -17.40
CA PHE A 472 -22.70 16.22 -17.04
C PHE A 472 -22.47 15.87 -15.56
N SER A 473 -23.34 16.31 -14.66
CA SER A 473 -23.22 16.18 -13.19
C SER A 473 -23.16 14.74 -12.68
N ASN A 474 -22.62 14.54 -11.47
CA ASN A 474 -22.60 13.25 -10.79
C ASN A 474 -23.99 12.85 -10.28
N ILE A 475 -24.23 11.55 -10.06
CA ILE A 475 -25.47 11.06 -9.45
C ILE A 475 -25.30 11.02 -7.93
N GLY A 476 -26.22 11.64 -7.20
CA GLY A 476 -26.20 11.69 -5.74
C GLY A 476 -26.27 10.30 -5.10
N VAL A 477 -25.53 10.11 -4.01
CA VAL A 477 -25.44 8.81 -3.30
C VAL A 477 -26.79 8.31 -2.79
N THR A 478 -27.72 9.23 -2.50
CA THR A 478 -29.07 8.92 -2.00
C THR A 478 -30.12 8.90 -3.10
N GLU A 479 -29.74 9.09 -4.37
CA GLU A 479 -30.69 9.04 -5.47
C GLU A 479 -31.14 7.61 -5.76
N GLU A 480 -32.43 7.46 -6.07
CA GLU A 480 -33.02 6.16 -6.36
C GLU A 480 -32.39 5.55 -7.61
N ASN A 481 -32.18 4.23 -7.58
CA ASN A 481 -31.59 3.46 -8.67
C ASN A 481 -30.25 4.04 -9.20
N ARG A 482 -29.43 4.63 -8.33
CA ARG A 482 -28.14 5.24 -8.69
C ARG A 482 -27.29 4.33 -9.59
N HIS A 483 -27.10 3.08 -9.20
CA HIS A 483 -26.21 2.15 -9.92
C HIS A 483 -26.78 1.73 -11.27
N GLY A 484 -28.10 1.53 -11.39
CA GLY A 484 -28.74 1.30 -12.68
C GLY A 484 -28.58 2.48 -13.65
N ARG A 485 -28.66 3.72 -13.14
CA ARG A 485 -28.43 4.94 -13.93
C ARG A 485 -26.98 5.12 -14.37
N ILE A 486 -26.02 4.71 -13.53
CA ILE A 486 -24.60 4.68 -13.90
C ILE A 486 -24.37 3.68 -15.04
N ARG A 487 -24.95 2.47 -14.94
CA ARG A 487 -24.85 1.44 -15.99
C ARG A 487 -25.49 1.85 -17.30
N SER A 488 -26.53 2.69 -17.27
CA SER A 488 -27.12 3.29 -18.48
C SER A 488 -26.35 4.51 -19.00
N ASN A 489 -25.13 4.76 -18.52
CA ASN A 489 -24.28 5.89 -18.89
C ASN A 489 -24.87 7.28 -18.64
N GLU A 490 -25.85 7.42 -17.74
CA GLU A 490 -26.63 8.66 -17.65
C GLU A 490 -25.77 9.89 -17.29
N SER A 491 -24.69 9.69 -16.53
CA SER A 491 -23.79 10.74 -16.04
C SER A 491 -22.38 10.65 -16.64
N MET A 492 -21.93 11.75 -17.24
CA MET A 492 -20.57 11.86 -17.77
C MET A 492 -19.49 11.79 -16.68
N LEU A 493 -19.72 12.37 -15.48
CA LEU A 493 -18.75 12.28 -14.38
C LEU A 493 -18.60 10.86 -13.81
N GLU A 494 -19.69 10.10 -13.75
CA GLU A 494 -19.65 8.70 -13.33
C GLU A 494 -18.91 7.85 -14.38
N LEU A 495 -19.23 8.05 -15.67
CA LEU A 495 -18.54 7.36 -16.77
C LEU A 495 -17.04 7.72 -16.86
N PHE A 496 -16.67 8.98 -16.59
CA PHE A 496 -15.25 9.38 -16.48
C PHE A 496 -14.51 8.53 -15.45
N THR A 497 -15.14 8.28 -14.29
CA THR A 497 -14.55 7.47 -13.22
C THR A 497 -14.44 6.00 -13.62
N VAL A 498 -15.46 5.46 -14.31
CA VAL A 498 -15.46 4.08 -14.87
C VAL A 498 -14.35 3.91 -15.91
N LEU A 499 -14.24 4.81 -16.89
CA LEU A 499 -13.22 4.75 -17.95
C LEU A 499 -11.80 4.88 -17.38
N GLN A 500 -11.61 5.70 -16.35
CA GLN A 500 -10.33 5.70 -15.63
C GLN A 500 -10.04 4.37 -14.94
N GLY A 501 -11.03 3.76 -14.30
CA GLY A 501 -10.93 2.42 -13.74
C GLY A 501 -10.53 1.38 -14.79
N ALA A 502 -11.08 1.47 -16.00
CA ALA A 502 -10.73 0.60 -17.12
C ALA A 502 -9.24 0.75 -17.53
N VAL A 503 -8.74 1.98 -17.70
CA VAL A 503 -7.30 2.20 -18.01
C VAL A 503 -6.41 1.71 -16.87
N GLN A 504 -6.82 1.94 -15.61
CA GLN A 504 -6.10 1.44 -14.43
C GLN A 504 -6.04 -0.10 -14.41
N LEU A 505 -7.14 -0.77 -14.78
CA LEU A 505 -7.20 -2.23 -14.86
C LEU A 505 -6.25 -2.75 -15.94
N LEU A 506 -6.33 -2.24 -17.16
CA LEU A 506 -5.46 -2.66 -18.26
C LEU A 506 -3.99 -2.51 -17.85
N LEU A 507 -3.59 -1.30 -17.44
CA LEU A 507 -2.21 -1.01 -17.04
C LEU A 507 -1.78 -1.84 -15.82
N GLY A 508 -2.67 -2.01 -14.84
CA GLY A 508 -2.41 -2.77 -13.63
C GLY A 508 -2.18 -4.26 -13.89
N SER A 509 -2.93 -4.84 -14.82
CA SER A 509 -2.87 -6.25 -15.21
C SER A 509 -1.61 -6.61 -16.01
N ILE A 510 -1.06 -5.68 -16.81
CA ILE A 510 0.09 -5.96 -17.69
C ILE A 510 1.42 -5.37 -17.23
N MET A 511 1.40 -4.25 -16.50
CA MET A 511 2.65 -3.61 -16.05
C MET A 511 3.14 -4.15 -14.71
N ALA A 512 2.29 -4.85 -13.95
CA ALA A 512 2.60 -5.40 -12.64
C ALA A 512 3.19 -4.37 -11.67
N ARG A 513 2.76 -3.12 -11.70
CA ARG A 513 3.25 -2.05 -10.81
C ARG A 513 2.53 -2.03 -9.48
N ARG A 514 3.16 -1.43 -8.46
CA ARG A 514 2.48 -1.09 -7.20
C ARG A 514 1.55 0.10 -7.42
N GLN A 515 0.48 0.19 -6.62
CA GLN A 515 -0.48 1.30 -6.68
C GLN A 515 0.19 2.67 -6.56
N GLU A 516 1.14 2.82 -5.64
CA GLU A 516 1.84 4.08 -5.46
C GLU A 516 2.75 4.44 -6.65
N GLU A 517 3.25 3.45 -7.39
CA GLU A 517 4.07 3.69 -8.59
C GLU A 517 3.19 4.22 -9.73
N LEU A 518 2.01 3.62 -9.95
CA LEU A 518 1.04 4.10 -10.95
C LEU A 518 0.46 5.47 -10.61
N ARG A 519 0.15 5.72 -9.34
CA ARG A 519 -0.39 7.00 -8.87
C ARG A 519 0.63 8.15 -8.94
N GLN A 520 1.92 7.84 -9.09
CA GLN A 520 3.00 8.82 -9.23
C GLN A 520 3.45 9.06 -10.67
N LEU A 521 2.82 8.40 -11.65
CA LEU A 521 3.01 8.71 -13.06
C LEU A 521 2.69 10.19 -13.30
N LYS A 522 3.54 10.84 -14.09
CA LYS A 522 3.41 12.26 -14.44
C LYS A 522 2.12 12.49 -15.24
N PRO A 523 1.63 13.73 -15.34
CA PRO A 523 0.47 14.04 -16.19
C PRO A 523 0.66 13.61 -17.65
N TYR A 524 1.88 13.69 -18.17
CA TYR A 524 2.28 13.27 -19.52
C TYR A 524 3.78 12.90 -19.57
N GLY A 525 4.22 12.28 -20.67
CA GLY A 525 5.62 11.92 -20.91
C GLY A 525 6.08 10.70 -20.13
N ASN A 526 5.16 9.78 -19.80
CA ASN A 526 5.49 8.50 -19.18
C ASN A 526 5.78 7.41 -20.23
N LEU A 527 5.32 7.60 -21.46
CA LEU A 527 5.62 6.70 -22.57
C LEU A 527 6.98 7.04 -23.19
N VAL A 528 7.74 6.00 -23.48
CA VAL A 528 9.07 6.07 -24.06
C VAL A 528 9.09 5.15 -25.28
N TYR A 529 9.31 5.73 -26.46
CA TYR A 529 9.52 5.01 -27.71
C TYR A 529 11.02 4.88 -27.99
N VAL A 530 11.43 3.71 -28.48
CA VAL A 530 12.80 3.43 -28.90
C VAL A 530 12.80 3.05 -30.37
N ASP A 531 13.40 3.88 -31.22
CA ASP A 531 13.43 3.64 -32.67
C ASP A 531 14.39 2.51 -33.08
N ASP A 532 14.44 2.21 -34.39
CA ASP A 532 15.35 1.22 -34.99
C ASP A 532 16.84 1.45 -34.72
N LYS A 533 17.21 2.68 -34.38
CA LYS A 533 18.59 3.10 -34.11
C LYS A 533 18.87 3.21 -32.62
N GLY A 534 17.93 2.82 -31.76
CA GLY A 534 18.03 2.93 -30.31
C GLY A 534 17.83 4.36 -29.78
N LYS A 535 17.33 5.30 -30.58
CA LYS A 535 17.05 6.66 -30.15
C LYS A 535 15.78 6.67 -29.30
N ILE A 536 15.86 7.31 -28.15
CA ILE A 536 14.78 7.42 -27.17
C ILE A 536 13.97 8.69 -27.42
N SER A 537 12.64 8.57 -27.43
CA SER A 537 11.71 9.70 -27.54
C SER A 537 10.55 9.55 -26.54
N THR A 538 10.10 10.66 -25.97
CA THR A 538 8.92 10.72 -25.08
C THR A 538 7.76 11.51 -25.67
N GLU A 539 7.91 12.00 -26.90
CA GLU A 539 6.93 12.85 -27.59
C GLU A 539 6.31 12.15 -28.81
N THR A 540 6.78 10.94 -29.12
CA THR A 540 6.28 10.13 -30.23
C THR A 540 4.83 9.73 -29.98
N ASP A 541 4.03 9.74 -31.05
CA ASP A 541 2.63 9.34 -31.04
C ASP A 541 2.49 7.84 -31.38
N PRO A 542 1.90 7.00 -30.49
CA PRO A 542 1.68 5.57 -30.71
C PRO A 542 0.62 5.24 -31.77
N TYR A 543 -0.09 6.23 -32.30
CA TYR A 543 -0.96 6.05 -33.47
C TYR A 543 -0.22 6.25 -34.80
N ASN A 544 0.96 6.88 -34.78
CA ASN A 544 1.79 7.04 -35.98
C ASN A 544 2.83 5.91 -36.11
N GLU A 545 3.27 5.30 -35.00
CA GLU A 545 4.27 4.24 -34.96
C GLU A 545 3.65 2.91 -34.51
N ASP A 546 3.38 2.01 -35.46
CA ASP A 546 2.68 0.74 -35.21
C ASP A 546 3.61 -0.42 -34.78
N ILE A 547 4.74 -0.10 -34.16
CA ILE A 547 5.79 -1.07 -33.79
C ILE A 547 5.81 -1.23 -32.26
N GLU A 548 5.95 -2.47 -31.78
CA GLU A 548 6.03 -2.86 -30.36
C GLU A 548 7.37 -2.48 -29.69
N ARG A 549 7.69 -1.18 -29.64
CA ARG A 549 8.90 -0.62 -29.02
C ARG A 549 8.59 0.48 -28.01
N TRP A 550 7.55 0.24 -27.24
CA TRP A 550 7.03 1.17 -26.25
C TRP A 550 7.38 0.72 -24.84
N PHE A 551 7.75 1.68 -24.00
CA PHE A 551 8.07 1.47 -22.61
C PHE A 551 7.32 2.47 -21.73
N LEU A 552 6.90 2.04 -20.54
CA LEU A 552 6.40 2.89 -19.49
C LEU A 552 7.53 3.24 -18.52
N ARG A 553 7.77 4.53 -18.34
CA ARG A 553 8.70 5.11 -17.38
C ARG A 553 8.02 5.41 -16.05
N PHE A 554 8.60 4.92 -14.95
CA PHE A 554 8.07 5.15 -13.60
C PHE A 554 9.19 5.22 -12.55
N LYS A 555 8.84 5.71 -11.35
CA LYS A 555 9.73 5.70 -10.18
C LYS A 555 9.55 4.41 -9.38
N VAL A 556 10.60 3.60 -9.26
CA VAL A 556 10.59 2.31 -8.55
C VAL A 556 10.51 2.55 -7.04
N LYS A 557 9.45 2.08 -6.38
CA LYS A 557 9.33 2.26 -4.92
C LYS A 557 10.28 1.33 -4.16
N LYS A 558 10.72 1.80 -2.98
CA LYS A 558 11.63 1.07 -2.07
C LYS A 558 13.05 0.91 -2.63
N THR A 559 13.47 1.80 -3.52
CA THR A 559 14.84 1.89 -4.02
C THR A 559 15.40 3.28 -3.75
N GLY A 560 16.73 3.41 -3.76
CA GLY A 560 17.44 4.67 -3.52
C GLY A 560 17.57 5.07 -2.04
N ILE A 561 18.22 6.20 -1.81
CA ILE A 561 18.59 6.72 -0.47
C ILE A 561 17.64 7.87 -0.09
N LYS A 562 17.24 7.95 1.19
CA LYS A 562 16.40 9.03 1.75
C LYS A 562 15.05 9.27 1.04
N GLY A 563 14.49 8.26 0.37
CA GLY A 563 13.18 8.33 -0.29
C GLY A 563 13.20 8.80 -1.75
N ASN A 564 14.39 9.06 -2.31
CA ASN A 564 14.56 9.32 -3.75
C ASN A 564 14.61 8.02 -4.53
N ASN A 565 13.45 7.59 -5.01
CA ASN A 565 13.27 6.38 -5.82
C ASN A 565 14.00 6.49 -7.17
N LEU A 566 14.63 5.39 -7.61
CA LEU A 566 15.23 5.27 -8.94
C LEU A 566 14.15 5.30 -10.04
N THR A 567 14.51 5.78 -11.22
CA THR A 567 13.63 5.74 -12.41
C THR A 567 13.92 4.50 -13.24
N ALA A 568 12.89 3.85 -13.77
CA ALA A 568 13.01 2.67 -14.61
C ALA A 568 11.98 2.67 -15.74
N ASP A 569 12.36 2.07 -16.86
CA ASP A 569 11.53 1.90 -18.05
C ASP A 569 11.21 0.42 -18.25
N ARG A 570 9.95 0.06 -18.53
CA ARG A 570 9.50 -1.33 -18.76
C ARG A 570 8.61 -1.43 -19.99
N PRO A 571 8.71 -2.51 -20.79
CA PRO A 571 7.95 -2.64 -22.02
C PRO A 571 6.44 -2.61 -21.74
N ILE A 572 5.70 -1.95 -22.62
CA ILE A 572 4.24 -1.87 -22.61
C ILE A 572 3.73 -2.21 -24.02
N PRO A 573 2.73 -3.10 -24.17
CA PRO A 573 2.08 -3.36 -25.44
C PRO A 573 1.51 -2.08 -26.06
N LEU A 574 1.70 -1.92 -27.37
CA LEU A 574 1.27 -0.76 -28.14
C LEU A 574 -0.21 -0.43 -27.94
N SER A 575 -1.06 -1.45 -27.96
CA SER A 575 -2.52 -1.30 -27.78
C SER A 575 -2.89 -0.62 -26.46
N ILE A 576 -2.11 -0.82 -25.41
CA ILE A 576 -2.34 -0.19 -24.09
C ILE A 576 -1.59 1.13 -23.98
N ALA A 577 -0.42 1.25 -24.62
CA ALA A 577 0.29 2.52 -24.76
C ALA A 577 -0.60 3.59 -25.40
N ARG A 578 -1.42 3.22 -26.41
CA ARG A 578 -2.41 4.10 -27.04
C ARG A 578 -3.41 4.69 -26.05
N PHE A 579 -4.01 3.88 -25.17
CA PHE A 579 -4.93 4.40 -24.14
C PHE A 579 -4.23 5.28 -23.10
N VAL A 580 -2.99 4.94 -22.72
CA VAL A 580 -2.18 5.80 -21.83
C VAL A 580 -1.93 7.14 -22.51
N TRP A 581 -1.56 7.14 -23.78
CA TRP A 581 -1.29 8.35 -24.55
C TRP A 581 -2.53 9.24 -24.65
N LEU A 582 -3.72 8.69 -24.92
CA LEU A 582 -4.97 9.46 -24.94
C LEU A 582 -5.21 10.20 -23.61
N LEU A 583 -4.91 9.53 -22.48
CA LEU A 583 -5.04 10.15 -21.16
C LEU A 583 -3.95 11.21 -20.92
N GLU A 584 -2.73 11.02 -21.43
CA GLU A 584 -1.68 12.05 -21.43
C GLU A 584 -2.09 13.28 -22.24
N GLN A 585 -2.72 13.08 -23.42
CA GLN A 585 -3.23 14.17 -24.24
C GLN A 585 -4.37 14.93 -23.55
N PHE A 586 -5.29 14.23 -22.89
CA PHE A 586 -6.32 14.86 -22.06
C PHE A 586 -5.69 15.78 -21.00
N ASN A 587 -4.67 15.28 -20.28
CA ASN A 587 -3.99 16.06 -19.24
C ASN A 587 -3.23 17.26 -19.81
N LEU A 588 -2.51 17.08 -20.93
CA LEU A 588 -1.83 18.17 -21.65
C LEU A 588 -2.80 19.26 -22.09
N GLN A 589 -3.92 18.87 -22.71
CA GLN A 589 -4.93 19.82 -23.14
C GLN A 589 -5.60 20.52 -21.94
N ALA A 590 -5.82 19.82 -20.82
CA ALA A 590 -6.35 20.44 -19.61
C ALA A 590 -5.41 21.51 -19.04
N ILE A 591 -4.09 21.29 -19.13
CA ILE A 591 -3.08 22.28 -18.74
C ILE A 591 -3.10 23.46 -19.72
N ASN A 592 -3.10 23.20 -21.03
CA ASN A 592 -3.07 24.23 -22.07
C ASN A 592 -4.32 25.14 -22.05
N ARG A 593 -5.51 24.58 -21.77
CA ARG A 593 -6.76 25.34 -21.58
C ARG A 593 -6.85 25.98 -20.19
N GLY A 594 -5.84 25.77 -19.34
CA GLY A 594 -5.74 26.27 -17.98
C GLY A 594 -6.74 25.64 -17.01
N VAL A 595 -7.44 24.56 -17.37
CA VAL A 595 -8.41 23.86 -16.52
C VAL A 595 -7.76 23.40 -15.20
N ALA A 596 -6.51 22.96 -15.27
CA ALA A 596 -5.69 22.59 -14.12
C ALA A 596 -4.24 23.01 -14.33
N LYS A 597 -3.45 23.04 -13.23
CA LYS A 597 -2.00 23.23 -13.30
C LYS A 597 -1.31 21.87 -13.36
N GLU A 598 -0.15 21.80 -14.00
CA GLU A 598 0.65 20.57 -14.08
C GLU A 598 0.93 19.96 -12.70
N THR A 599 1.24 20.79 -11.69
CA THR A 599 1.53 20.36 -10.31
C THR A 599 0.35 19.71 -9.58
N ASP A 600 -0.87 19.97 -10.08
CA ASP A 600 -2.11 19.49 -9.49
C ASP A 600 -2.57 18.16 -10.10
N LEU A 601 -1.90 17.69 -11.16
CA LEU A 601 -2.26 16.49 -11.92
C LEU A 601 -1.23 15.36 -11.77
N THR A 602 -1.71 14.17 -12.09
CA THR A 602 -0.94 12.94 -12.36
C THR A 602 -1.51 12.29 -13.62
N LEU A 603 -1.04 11.11 -14.06
CA LEU A 603 -1.68 10.42 -15.19
C LEU A 603 -3.19 10.18 -14.91
N PHE A 604 -3.49 9.65 -13.73
CA PHE A 604 -4.86 9.42 -13.24
C PHE A 604 -5.33 10.57 -12.33
N ASN A 605 -6.50 11.14 -12.62
CA ASN A 605 -7.00 12.36 -11.98
C ASN A 605 -8.48 12.24 -11.58
N HIS A 606 -8.90 12.86 -10.50
CA HIS A 606 -10.29 12.91 -10.06
C HIS A 606 -10.91 14.28 -10.39
N ILE A 607 -12.18 14.27 -10.82
CA ILE A 607 -12.99 15.47 -10.97
C ILE A 607 -13.85 15.65 -9.73
N HIS A 608 -13.64 16.73 -8.99
CA HIS A 608 -14.42 16.99 -7.78
C HIS A 608 -15.89 17.27 -8.12
N PRO A 609 -16.86 16.49 -7.60
CA PRO A 609 -18.26 16.46 -8.10
C PRO A 609 -18.98 17.81 -7.97
N LYS A 610 -18.63 18.62 -6.98
CA LYS A 610 -19.30 19.93 -6.75
C LYS A 610 -18.61 21.11 -7.42
N THR A 611 -17.30 21.01 -7.66
CA THR A 611 -16.49 22.16 -8.10
C THR A 611 -15.89 21.95 -9.48
N PHE A 612 -16.04 20.75 -10.05
CA PHE A 612 -15.52 20.35 -11.36
C PHE A 612 -14.02 20.59 -11.50
N LYS A 613 -13.30 20.62 -10.37
CA LYS A 613 -11.85 20.81 -10.36
C LYS A 613 -11.21 19.47 -10.64
N LEU A 614 -10.36 19.44 -11.66
CA LEU A 614 -9.52 18.30 -11.98
C LEU A 614 -8.28 18.31 -11.08
N THR A 615 -8.07 17.22 -10.33
CA THR A 615 -7.00 17.10 -9.33
C THR A 615 -6.43 15.68 -9.30
N LYS A 616 -5.18 15.50 -8.88
CA LYS A 616 -4.56 14.18 -8.75
C LYS A 616 -5.31 13.24 -7.80
N CYS A 617 -5.40 11.96 -8.17
CA CYS A 617 -6.00 10.94 -7.32
C CYS A 617 -5.14 10.62 -6.10
N ASP A 618 -5.75 10.46 -4.94
CA ASP A 618 -5.13 9.80 -3.79
C ASP A 618 -5.42 8.29 -3.80
N SER A 619 -5.11 7.59 -2.71
CA SER A 619 -5.34 6.14 -2.65
C SER A 619 -6.82 5.77 -2.64
N GLU A 620 -7.69 6.65 -2.14
CA GLU A 620 -9.12 6.42 -2.02
C GLU A 620 -9.76 6.57 -3.39
N TYR A 621 -9.53 7.70 -4.08
CA TYR A 621 -10.06 7.93 -5.43
C TYR A 621 -9.52 6.94 -6.47
N PHE A 622 -8.26 6.50 -6.33
CA PHE A 622 -7.72 5.45 -7.20
C PHE A 622 -8.47 4.12 -7.03
N ASN A 623 -8.82 3.75 -5.80
CA ASN A 623 -9.59 2.51 -5.57
C ASN A 623 -11.07 2.68 -5.94
N ALA A 624 -11.64 3.87 -5.73
CA ALA A 624 -13.02 4.18 -6.10
C ALA A 624 -13.26 4.03 -7.62
N ALA A 625 -12.25 4.28 -8.45
CA ALA A 625 -12.33 4.04 -9.89
C ALA A 625 -12.44 2.53 -10.24
N PHE A 626 -11.70 1.66 -9.54
CA PHE A 626 -11.92 0.21 -9.64
C PHE A 626 -13.31 -0.19 -9.14
N ASP A 627 -13.76 0.41 -8.04
CA ASP A 627 -15.07 0.12 -7.47
C ASP A 627 -16.19 0.49 -8.46
N ALA A 628 -16.11 1.66 -9.07
CA ALA A 628 -17.04 2.11 -10.11
C ALA A 628 -17.04 1.19 -11.34
N LEU A 629 -15.86 0.74 -11.79
CA LEU A 629 -15.74 -0.22 -12.90
C LEU A 629 -16.43 -1.55 -12.60
N CYS A 630 -16.21 -2.10 -11.40
CA CYS A 630 -16.84 -3.34 -10.96
C CYS A 630 -18.36 -3.20 -10.77
N ASP A 631 -18.83 -2.04 -10.29
CA ASP A 631 -20.25 -1.69 -10.19
C ASP A 631 -20.92 -1.57 -11.57
N TYR A 632 -20.18 -1.01 -12.53
CA TYR A 632 -20.62 -0.82 -13.91
C TYR A 632 -20.81 -2.16 -14.65
N PHE A 633 -19.86 -3.09 -14.53
CA PHE A 633 -19.92 -4.39 -15.20
C PHE A 633 -20.63 -5.49 -14.41
N GLU A 634 -21.23 -5.17 -13.27
CA GLU A 634 -21.96 -6.15 -12.46
C GLU A 634 -21.11 -7.36 -12.07
N THR A 635 -19.87 -7.10 -11.61
CA THR A 635 -18.94 -8.19 -11.25
C THR A 635 -19.52 -9.12 -10.18
N ALA A 636 -19.09 -10.38 -10.21
CA ALA A 636 -19.66 -11.45 -9.40
C ALA A 636 -19.80 -11.09 -7.91
N THR A 637 -21.00 -11.39 -7.38
CA THR A 637 -21.33 -11.25 -5.96
C THR A 637 -21.25 -12.60 -5.24
N VAL A 638 -21.00 -12.53 -3.94
CA VAL A 638 -20.93 -13.68 -3.03
C VAL A 638 -21.90 -13.43 -1.90
N GLU A 639 -22.73 -14.43 -1.60
CA GLU A 639 -23.58 -14.43 -0.42
C GLU A 639 -22.72 -14.79 0.80
N MET A 640 -22.74 -13.91 1.80
CA MET A 640 -22.04 -14.11 3.07
C MET A 640 -22.87 -14.99 3.99
N GLU A 641 -22.25 -15.53 5.05
CA GLU A 641 -22.96 -16.30 6.08
C GLU A 641 -24.09 -15.52 6.75
N SER A 642 -24.00 -14.19 6.75
CA SER A 642 -25.03 -13.26 7.20
C SER A 642 -26.27 -13.18 6.31
N GLY A 643 -26.23 -13.78 5.12
CA GLY A 643 -27.25 -13.64 4.07
C GLY A 643 -27.12 -12.37 3.23
N GLU A 644 -26.10 -11.53 3.48
CA GLU A 644 -25.83 -10.33 2.67
C GLU A 644 -25.01 -10.64 1.42
N TYR A 645 -25.31 -9.97 0.31
CA TYR A 645 -24.50 -10.05 -0.91
C TYR A 645 -23.35 -9.05 -0.86
N HIS A 646 -22.13 -9.55 -1.09
CA HIS A 646 -20.92 -8.75 -1.22
C HIS A 646 -20.35 -8.87 -2.64
N ARG A 647 -19.65 -7.85 -3.13
CA ARG A 647 -19.01 -7.86 -4.47
C ARG A 647 -17.49 -7.93 -4.40
N HIS A 648 -16.91 -8.66 -5.35
CA HIS A 648 -15.47 -8.65 -5.56
C HIS A 648 -15.03 -7.35 -6.25
N TYR A 649 -14.42 -6.47 -5.47
CA TYR A 649 -13.76 -5.27 -5.99
C TYR A 649 -12.27 -5.48 -6.15
N ILE A 650 -11.77 -5.22 -7.36
CA ILE A 650 -10.37 -5.40 -7.73
C ILE A 650 -9.48 -4.39 -7.01
N ARG A 651 -8.30 -4.84 -6.59
CA ARG A 651 -7.24 -3.98 -6.07
C ARG A 651 -5.96 -4.16 -6.86
N GLN A 652 -5.19 -3.08 -6.99
CA GLN A 652 -3.94 -3.07 -7.76
C GLN A 652 -2.94 -4.16 -7.34
N HIS A 653 -2.89 -4.50 -6.06
CA HIS A 653 -2.02 -5.58 -5.60
C HIS A 653 -2.42 -6.95 -6.15
N GLN A 654 -3.72 -7.20 -6.34
CA GLN A 654 -4.22 -8.42 -6.97
C GLN A 654 -3.85 -8.48 -8.45
N LEU A 655 -3.90 -7.34 -9.17
CA LEU A 655 -3.48 -7.25 -10.58
C LEU A 655 -1.98 -7.51 -10.75
N ARG A 656 -1.15 -6.94 -9.87
CA ARG A 656 0.29 -7.24 -9.84
C ARG A 656 0.57 -8.71 -9.58
N ARG A 657 -0.25 -9.38 -8.76
CA ARG A 657 -0.14 -10.83 -8.52
C ARG A 657 -0.60 -11.62 -9.73
N PHE A 658 -1.74 -11.27 -10.31
CA PHE A 658 -2.27 -11.85 -11.54
C PHE A 658 -1.22 -11.87 -12.65
N PHE A 659 -0.55 -10.75 -12.92
CA PHE A 659 0.53 -10.72 -13.92
C PHE A 659 1.63 -11.75 -13.64
N ALA A 660 2.13 -11.78 -12.39
CA ALA A 660 3.20 -12.70 -12.02
C ALA A 660 2.78 -14.16 -12.17
N LEU A 661 1.52 -14.48 -11.85
CA LEU A 661 0.94 -15.80 -12.01
C LEU A 661 0.84 -16.19 -13.49
N VAL A 662 0.26 -15.33 -14.33
CA VAL A 662 0.13 -15.58 -15.78
C VAL A 662 1.50 -15.72 -16.44
N PHE A 663 2.45 -14.85 -16.09
CA PHE A 663 3.82 -14.94 -16.60
C PHE A 663 4.46 -16.27 -16.21
N PHE A 664 4.36 -16.64 -14.93
CA PHE A 664 4.92 -17.90 -14.43
C PHE A 664 4.25 -19.12 -15.07
N TRP A 665 2.93 -19.11 -15.27
CA TRP A 665 2.21 -20.16 -16.01
C TRP A 665 2.68 -20.29 -17.45
N SER A 666 3.04 -19.17 -18.09
CA SER A 666 3.47 -19.16 -19.49
C SER A 666 4.94 -19.53 -19.71
N LYS A 667 5.83 -19.28 -18.74
CA LYS A 667 7.30 -19.36 -18.92
C LYS A 667 8.05 -20.16 -17.84
N GLY A 668 7.38 -20.62 -16.79
CA GLY A 668 8.00 -21.43 -15.73
C GLY A 668 9.20 -20.74 -15.05
N TYR A 669 10.18 -21.56 -14.62
CA TYR A 669 11.38 -21.08 -13.91
C TYR A 669 12.46 -20.48 -14.84
N GLU A 670 12.45 -20.81 -16.14
CA GLU A 670 13.47 -20.41 -17.12
C GLU A 670 13.62 -18.87 -17.23
N ASN A 671 12.53 -18.13 -17.06
CA ASN A 671 12.50 -16.67 -17.23
C ASN A 671 12.22 -15.89 -15.93
N MET A 672 12.58 -16.45 -14.78
CA MET A 672 12.40 -15.81 -13.47
C MET A 672 13.15 -14.48 -13.35
N GLU A 673 14.31 -14.36 -13.99
CA GLU A 673 15.09 -13.12 -14.00
C GLU A 673 14.39 -12.01 -14.79
N ALA A 674 13.75 -12.34 -15.91
CA ALA A 674 12.91 -11.40 -16.66
C ALA A 674 11.71 -10.95 -15.84
N LEU A 675 11.07 -11.86 -15.09
CA LEU A 675 9.96 -11.52 -14.19
C LEU A 675 10.42 -10.64 -13.02
N ARG A 676 11.60 -10.92 -12.43
CA ARG A 676 12.22 -10.08 -11.39
C ARG A 676 12.50 -8.68 -11.90
N TRP A 677 13.13 -8.59 -13.08
CA TRP A 677 13.42 -7.35 -13.76
C TRP A 677 12.13 -6.58 -14.03
N MET A 678 11.11 -7.23 -14.61
CA MET A 678 9.81 -6.64 -14.88
C MET A 678 9.23 -6.07 -13.59
N LEU A 679 9.06 -6.89 -12.54
CA LEU A 679 8.52 -6.49 -11.22
C LEU A 679 9.36 -5.46 -10.46
N ALA A 680 10.60 -5.21 -10.87
CA ALA A 680 11.57 -4.38 -10.15
C ALA A 680 11.73 -4.82 -8.68
N HIS A 681 11.89 -6.13 -8.47
CA HIS A 681 12.25 -6.70 -7.16
C HIS A 681 13.76 -6.62 -6.93
N SER A 682 14.15 -6.40 -5.66
CA SER A 682 15.56 -6.35 -5.24
C SER A 682 16.28 -7.68 -5.47
N ASP A 683 15.60 -8.79 -5.20
CA ASP A 683 16.19 -10.13 -5.21
C ASP A 683 15.20 -11.21 -5.69
N LEU A 684 15.76 -12.37 -6.06
CA LEU A 684 15.04 -13.54 -6.59
C LEU A 684 14.30 -14.32 -5.49
N GLU A 685 14.80 -14.31 -4.25
CA GLU A 685 14.16 -15.01 -3.13
C GLU A 685 12.81 -14.38 -2.77
N HIS A 686 12.76 -13.04 -2.72
CA HIS A 686 11.53 -12.30 -2.52
C HIS A 686 10.54 -12.51 -3.68
N LEU A 687 11.02 -12.74 -4.91
CA LEU A 687 10.17 -13.13 -6.04
C LEU A 687 9.64 -14.58 -5.90
N HIS A 688 10.51 -15.52 -5.58
CA HIS A 688 10.16 -16.93 -5.44
C HIS A 688 9.10 -17.13 -4.36
N ASN A 689 9.34 -16.61 -3.15
CA ASN A 689 8.36 -16.65 -2.05
C ASN A 689 7.06 -15.96 -2.44
N TYR A 690 7.14 -14.87 -3.21
CA TYR A 690 5.96 -14.19 -3.73
C TYR A 690 5.16 -15.02 -4.75
N ILE A 691 5.76 -15.95 -5.47
CA ILE A 691 5.07 -16.84 -6.41
C ILE A 691 4.58 -18.10 -5.71
N THR A 692 5.45 -18.79 -4.98
CA THR A 692 5.13 -20.07 -4.33
C THR A 692 4.11 -19.96 -3.20
N ASP A 693 4.03 -18.81 -2.53
CA ASP A 693 2.97 -18.56 -1.55
C ASP A 693 1.56 -18.47 -2.19
N ASN A 694 1.49 -18.30 -3.52
CA ASN A 694 0.30 -17.81 -4.22
C ASN A 694 -0.20 -18.71 -5.37
N VAL A 695 0.61 -19.66 -5.83
CA VAL A 695 0.27 -20.60 -6.91
C VAL A 695 -0.22 -21.92 -6.30
N ASP A 696 -1.21 -22.56 -6.93
CA ASP A 696 -1.62 -23.91 -6.56
C ASP A 696 -0.43 -24.88 -6.63
N GLY A 697 -0.31 -25.76 -5.63
CA GLY A 697 0.70 -26.80 -5.60
C GLY A 697 0.73 -27.64 -6.87
N ALA A 698 -0.42 -27.86 -7.53
CA ALA A 698 -0.49 -28.56 -8.82
C ALA A 698 0.27 -27.82 -9.94
N ILE A 699 0.15 -26.50 -10.00
CA ILE A 699 0.81 -25.68 -11.03
C ILE A 699 2.29 -25.51 -10.71
N ILE A 700 2.66 -25.36 -9.44
CA ILE A 700 4.06 -25.41 -9.01
C ILE A 700 4.67 -26.74 -9.41
N LYS A 701 3.95 -27.86 -9.23
CA LYS A 701 4.41 -29.20 -9.65
C LYS A 701 4.56 -29.32 -11.16
N SER A 702 3.62 -28.81 -11.97
CA SER A 702 3.76 -28.80 -13.44
C SER A 702 4.93 -27.93 -13.91
N ALA A 703 5.12 -26.73 -13.34
CA ALA A 703 6.29 -25.90 -13.65
C ALA A 703 7.62 -26.58 -13.25
N LYS A 704 7.65 -27.25 -12.10
CA LYS A 704 8.79 -28.09 -11.67
C LYS A 704 9.00 -29.25 -12.64
N ALA A 705 7.94 -29.94 -13.06
CA ALA A 705 8.01 -31.06 -14.00
C ALA A 705 8.55 -30.63 -15.36
N SER A 706 8.03 -29.56 -15.94
CA SER A 706 8.51 -28.97 -17.19
C SER A 706 9.99 -28.58 -17.11
N THR A 707 10.41 -27.94 -16.01
CA THR A 707 11.84 -27.58 -15.79
C THR A 707 12.75 -28.80 -15.70
N ILE A 708 12.29 -29.87 -15.03
CA ILE A 708 13.01 -31.14 -14.93
C ILE A 708 13.10 -31.81 -16.30
N VAL A 709 11.99 -31.88 -17.06
CA VAL A 709 11.98 -32.47 -18.41
C VAL A 709 12.93 -31.72 -19.34
N GLN A 710 12.90 -30.38 -19.33
CA GLN A 710 13.83 -29.57 -20.10
C GLN A 710 15.30 -29.83 -19.70
N SER A 711 15.59 -29.98 -18.41
CA SER A 711 16.95 -30.29 -17.92
C SER A 711 17.37 -31.74 -18.21
N VAL A 712 16.42 -32.67 -18.27
CA VAL A 712 16.66 -34.07 -18.65
C VAL A 712 16.98 -34.18 -20.14
N VAL A 713 16.26 -33.41 -20.96
CA VAL A 713 16.30 -33.44 -22.43
C VAL A 713 17.40 -32.57 -23.01
N ARG A 714 17.61 -31.35 -22.48
CA ARG A 714 18.67 -30.42 -22.91
C ARG A 714 19.91 -30.59 -22.02
N ASP A 715 21.11 -30.50 -22.59
CA ASP A 715 22.37 -30.43 -21.82
C ASP A 715 22.61 -29.05 -21.16
N LYS A 716 21.66 -28.11 -21.26
CA LYS A 716 21.68 -26.83 -20.52
C LYS A 716 21.09 -27.03 -19.12
N ALA A 717 21.97 -27.13 -18.13
CA ALA A 717 21.63 -27.31 -16.73
C ALA A 717 20.95 -26.06 -16.12
N LEU A 718 19.63 -26.08 -15.98
CA LEU A 718 18.92 -25.26 -14.99
C LEU A 718 18.96 -25.92 -13.59
N ILE A 719 19.33 -27.20 -13.53
CA ILE A 719 19.49 -28.03 -12.34
C ILE A 719 20.97 -28.32 -12.13
N ASP A 720 21.52 -27.90 -11.00
CA ASP A 720 22.97 -27.92 -10.75
C ASP A 720 23.54 -29.30 -10.39
N ASN A 721 22.71 -30.20 -9.88
CA ASN A 721 23.18 -31.47 -9.36
C ASN A 721 23.04 -32.62 -10.36
N LEU A 722 23.96 -32.62 -11.31
CA LEU A 722 24.05 -33.57 -12.42
C LEU A 722 23.95 -35.05 -11.98
N ASP A 723 24.48 -35.42 -10.81
CA ASP A 723 24.40 -36.80 -10.28
C ASP A 723 22.95 -37.26 -10.02
N GLU A 724 22.11 -36.39 -9.43
CA GLU A 724 20.70 -36.69 -9.16
C GLU A 724 19.87 -36.64 -10.44
N LEU A 725 20.23 -35.73 -11.36
CA LEU A 725 19.64 -35.67 -12.69
C LEU A 725 19.90 -36.95 -13.49
N ASP A 726 21.12 -37.50 -13.41
CA ASP A 726 21.47 -38.78 -14.04
C ASP A 726 20.80 -39.98 -13.37
N LYS A 727 20.62 -39.96 -12.04
CA LYS A 727 19.78 -40.95 -11.34
C LYS A 727 18.34 -40.87 -11.86
N LEU A 728 17.78 -39.67 -12.00
CA LEU A 728 16.43 -39.48 -12.52
C LEU A 728 16.31 -39.93 -13.99
N ARG A 729 17.27 -39.61 -14.85
CA ARG A 729 17.35 -40.10 -16.25
C ARG A 729 17.25 -41.63 -16.32
N LYS A 730 17.97 -42.34 -15.45
CA LYS A 730 17.91 -43.81 -15.35
C LYS A 730 16.55 -44.32 -14.87
N ILE A 731 15.92 -43.65 -13.91
CA ILE A 731 14.58 -43.98 -13.41
C ILE A 731 13.54 -43.80 -14.52
N LEU A 732 13.58 -42.68 -15.23
CA LEU A 732 12.67 -42.37 -16.34
C LEU A 732 12.87 -43.34 -17.51
N ALA A 733 14.11 -43.62 -17.90
CA ALA A 733 14.43 -44.60 -18.95
C ALA A 733 13.90 -46.00 -18.61
N LYS A 734 14.06 -46.44 -17.35
CA LYS A 734 13.53 -47.71 -16.87
C LYS A 734 12.00 -47.76 -16.91
N ARG A 735 11.31 -46.66 -16.56
CA ARG A 735 9.83 -46.61 -16.53
C ARG A 735 9.21 -46.56 -17.93
N LEU A 736 9.81 -45.79 -18.84
CA LEU A 736 9.27 -45.58 -20.20
C LEU A 736 9.65 -46.70 -21.17
N THR A 737 10.86 -47.24 -21.07
CA THR A 737 11.40 -48.22 -22.05
C THR A 737 11.64 -49.61 -21.46
N GLY A 738 11.49 -49.80 -20.15
CA GLY A 738 11.85 -51.03 -19.46
C GLY A 738 13.36 -51.25 -19.29
N ASN A 739 14.20 -50.34 -19.81
CA ASN A 739 15.66 -50.45 -19.80
C ASN A 739 16.30 -49.17 -19.22
N ALA A 740 16.95 -49.29 -18.07
CA ALA A 740 17.63 -48.18 -17.40
C ALA A 740 18.84 -47.63 -18.16
N SER A 741 19.35 -48.36 -19.16
CA SER A 741 20.49 -47.98 -20.00
C SER A 741 20.09 -47.36 -21.35
N ALA A 742 18.79 -47.20 -21.61
CA ALA A 742 18.33 -46.54 -22.84
C ALA A 742 18.63 -45.04 -22.79
N VAL A 743 19.28 -44.51 -23.83
CA VAL A 743 19.59 -43.08 -23.93
C VAL A 743 18.32 -42.32 -24.28
N LEU A 744 17.82 -41.49 -23.36
CA LEU A 744 16.76 -40.52 -23.61
C LEU A 744 17.35 -39.32 -24.36
N LYS A 745 17.72 -39.49 -25.63
CA LYS A 745 18.10 -38.37 -26.50
C LYS A 745 16.89 -37.97 -27.33
N ILE A 746 16.28 -36.84 -26.98
CA ILE A 746 15.35 -36.14 -27.86
C ILE A 746 16.17 -35.03 -28.50
N THR A 747 16.35 -35.07 -29.81
CA THR A 747 16.97 -33.98 -30.57
C THR A 747 16.06 -32.77 -30.43
N THR A 748 16.51 -31.74 -29.70
CA THR A 748 15.74 -30.49 -29.59
C THR A 748 16.01 -29.58 -30.78
N LEU A 749 15.15 -28.59 -30.99
CA LEU A 749 15.27 -27.65 -32.12
C LEU A 749 16.64 -26.94 -32.16
N ASP A 750 17.28 -26.74 -31.00
CA ASP A 750 18.59 -26.07 -30.88
C ASP A 750 19.75 -26.95 -31.41
N ASP A 751 19.66 -28.29 -31.28
CA ASP A 751 20.69 -29.20 -31.76
C ASP A 751 20.70 -29.29 -33.31
N ALA A 752 19.54 -29.10 -33.95
CA ALA A 752 19.41 -29.09 -35.41
C ALA A 752 19.92 -27.79 -36.06
N ILE A 753 20.14 -26.73 -35.28
CA ILE A 753 20.74 -25.46 -35.75
C ILE A 753 22.25 -25.62 -35.96
N PHE A 754 22.91 -26.52 -35.22
CA PHE A 754 24.36 -26.71 -35.28
C PHE A 754 24.82 -27.64 -36.42
N ASP A 755 23.93 -28.51 -36.92
CA ASP A 755 24.27 -29.56 -37.89
C ASP A 755 23.97 -29.21 -39.37
N TYR A 756 23.28 -28.11 -39.67
CA TYR A 756 22.91 -27.73 -41.05
C TYR A 756 23.22 -26.26 -41.37
N GLU A 757 23.97 -26.03 -42.45
CA GLU A 757 24.48 -24.71 -42.87
C GLU A 757 23.46 -23.86 -43.69
N ASP A 758 22.19 -24.25 -43.81
CA ASP A 758 21.21 -23.59 -44.70
C ASP A 758 19.94 -23.14 -43.96
N GLU A 759 19.79 -21.83 -43.76
CA GLU A 759 18.68 -21.17 -43.04
C GLU A 759 17.32 -21.25 -43.75
N SER A 760 17.25 -21.81 -44.96
CA SER A 760 16.05 -21.77 -45.81
C SER A 760 15.08 -22.96 -45.68
N GLU A 761 15.41 -24.00 -44.90
CA GLU A 761 14.56 -25.20 -44.70
C GLU A 761 13.88 -25.32 -43.31
N TYR A 762 13.95 -24.30 -42.44
CA TYR A 762 13.40 -24.42 -41.08
C TYR A 762 11.88 -24.18 -40.99
N ARG A 763 11.17 -25.17 -40.43
CA ARG A 763 9.80 -25.00 -39.87
C ARG A 763 9.92 -24.67 -38.38
N THR A 764 9.49 -23.47 -37.98
CA THR A 764 9.42 -22.98 -36.58
C THR A 764 8.34 -23.66 -35.71
N ILE A 765 7.82 -24.81 -36.14
CA ILE A 765 6.72 -25.52 -35.49
C ILE A 765 7.21 -26.94 -35.17
N PRO A 766 7.29 -27.34 -33.88
CA PRO A 766 7.73 -28.68 -33.51
C PRO A 766 6.80 -29.75 -34.11
N HIS A 767 7.36 -30.89 -34.50
CA HIS A 767 6.58 -32.01 -35.02
C HIS A 767 5.75 -32.65 -33.89
N ILE A 768 4.51 -33.06 -34.16
CA ILE A 768 3.56 -33.55 -33.14
C ILE A 768 4.10 -34.72 -32.30
N SER A 769 4.98 -35.53 -32.88
CA SER A 769 5.64 -36.65 -32.18
C SER A 769 6.60 -36.21 -31.08
N GLN A 770 7.25 -35.05 -31.22
CA GLN A 770 8.14 -34.51 -30.19
C GLN A 770 7.36 -34.00 -28.98
N LEU A 771 6.25 -33.29 -29.24
CA LEU A 771 5.33 -32.82 -28.20
C LEU A 771 4.73 -33.99 -27.41
N GLN A 772 4.42 -35.10 -28.08
CA GLN A 772 3.91 -36.32 -27.44
C GLN A 772 4.92 -36.95 -26.48
N ILE A 773 6.20 -37.03 -26.87
CA ILE A 773 7.26 -37.60 -26.02
C ILE A 773 7.56 -36.69 -24.81
N GLU A 774 7.60 -35.37 -25.01
CA GLU A 774 7.77 -34.41 -23.91
C GLU A 774 6.59 -34.48 -22.92
N GLN A 775 5.36 -34.66 -23.41
CA GLN A 775 4.17 -34.84 -22.60
C GLN A 775 4.17 -36.16 -21.80
N GLU A 776 4.64 -37.25 -22.39
CA GLU A 776 4.82 -38.54 -21.70
C GLU A 776 5.86 -38.45 -20.57
N LEU A 777 6.99 -37.77 -20.82
CA LEU A 777 8.01 -37.50 -19.82
C LEU A 777 7.50 -36.60 -18.69
N GLU A 778 6.77 -35.53 -19.03
CA GLU A 778 6.20 -34.61 -18.04
C GLU A 778 5.20 -35.33 -17.13
N THR A 779 4.38 -36.23 -17.69
CA THR A 779 3.42 -37.04 -16.91
C THR A 779 4.13 -37.94 -15.89
N GLU A 780 5.22 -38.62 -16.27
CA GLU A 780 5.99 -39.46 -15.34
C GLU A 780 6.71 -38.65 -14.25
N VAL A 781 7.25 -37.48 -14.61
CA VAL A 781 7.89 -36.56 -13.65
C VAL A 781 6.85 -35.99 -12.68
N LEU A 782 5.64 -35.67 -13.14
CA LEU A 782 4.52 -35.24 -12.28
C LEU A 782 4.16 -36.31 -11.26
N ILE A 783 4.03 -37.57 -11.69
CA ILE A 783 3.76 -38.70 -10.79
C ILE A 783 4.85 -38.80 -9.71
N LEU A 784 6.13 -38.64 -10.07
CA LEU A 784 7.25 -38.68 -9.14
C LEU A 784 7.26 -37.50 -8.14
N LEU A 785 6.84 -36.32 -8.58
CA LEU A 785 6.68 -35.14 -7.72
C LEU A 785 5.47 -35.29 -6.76
N GLU A 786 4.39 -35.91 -7.22
CA GLU A 786 3.20 -36.20 -6.39
C GLU A 786 3.45 -37.26 -5.34
N SER A 787 4.20 -38.31 -5.69
CA SER A 787 4.61 -39.37 -4.75
C SER A 787 5.75 -38.94 -3.83
N HIS A 788 6.22 -37.68 -3.92
CA HIS A 788 7.37 -37.15 -3.17
C HIS A 788 8.66 -37.98 -3.37
N SER A 789 8.75 -38.74 -4.47
CA SER A 789 9.94 -39.54 -4.83
C SER A 789 11.04 -38.67 -5.40
N ILE A 790 10.69 -37.52 -5.97
CA ILE A 790 11.62 -36.44 -6.31
C ILE A 790 11.12 -35.12 -5.74
N THR A 791 12.05 -34.23 -5.41
CA THR A 791 11.75 -32.84 -5.00
C THR A 791 12.64 -31.88 -5.78
N LEU A 792 12.14 -30.70 -6.10
CA LEU A 792 12.90 -29.65 -6.77
C LEU A 792 12.71 -28.36 -5.99
N GLU A 793 13.76 -27.83 -5.37
CA GLU A 793 13.71 -26.60 -4.56
C GLU A 793 14.86 -25.66 -4.94
N PRO A 794 14.65 -24.33 -4.90
CA PRO A 794 15.74 -23.39 -5.14
C PRO A 794 16.66 -23.26 -3.92
N GLU A 795 17.96 -23.24 -4.17
CA GLU A 795 18.99 -22.87 -3.20
C GLU A 795 19.55 -21.49 -3.58
N PHE A 796 19.42 -20.51 -2.67
CA PHE A 796 19.84 -19.12 -2.93
C PHE A 796 21.26 -18.87 -2.42
N PHE A 797 22.09 -18.24 -3.24
CA PHE A 797 23.48 -17.88 -2.93
C PHE A 797 23.81 -16.47 -3.43
N THR A 798 24.94 -15.91 -2.99
CA THR A 798 25.38 -14.56 -3.38
C THR A 798 26.59 -14.65 -4.29
N VAL A 799 26.59 -13.90 -5.38
CA VAL A 799 27.67 -13.78 -6.37
C VAL A 799 28.02 -12.31 -6.52
N GLN A 800 29.30 -11.97 -6.54
CA GLN A 800 29.73 -10.60 -6.86
C GLN A 800 29.72 -10.39 -8.37
N ASP A 801 29.10 -9.30 -8.82
CA ASP A 801 29.15 -8.91 -10.23
C ASP A 801 30.50 -8.28 -10.61
N GLU A 802 30.68 -8.00 -11.91
CA GLU A 802 31.93 -7.42 -12.45
C GLU A 802 32.30 -6.06 -11.84
N ASN A 803 31.35 -5.39 -11.17
CA ASN A 803 31.55 -4.12 -10.49
C ASN A 803 31.75 -4.29 -8.97
N GLY A 804 31.81 -5.52 -8.47
CA GLY A 804 31.96 -5.84 -7.04
C GLY A 804 30.67 -5.69 -6.22
N GLU A 805 29.51 -5.57 -6.84
CA GLU A 805 28.23 -5.56 -6.13
C GLU A 805 27.73 -6.99 -5.86
N ASP A 806 27.32 -7.25 -4.61
CA ASP A 806 26.72 -8.52 -4.20
C ASP A 806 25.35 -8.71 -4.85
N ARG A 807 25.23 -9.67 -5.79
CA ARG A 807 23.96 -10.09 -6.40
C ARG A 807 23.56 -11.48 -5.91
N ARG A 808 22.31 -11.62 -5.46
CA ARG A 808 21.78 -12.91 -4.99
C ARG A 808 21.17 -13.71 -6.14
N ASN A 809 21.68 -14.90 -6.39
CA ASN A 809 21.25 -15.83 -7.43
C ASN A 809 20.70 -17.13 -6.82
N PHE A 810 20.16 -18.04 -7.64
CA PHE A 810 19.69 -19.36 -7.16
C PHE A 810 19.98 -20.47 -8.16
N ASN A 811 20.13 -21.69 -7.64
CA ASN A 811 20.18 -22.91 -8.43
C ASN A 811 19.01 -23.79 -8.03
N LEU A 812 18.45 -24.55 -8.97
CA LEU A 812 17.43 -25.54 -8.66
C LEU A 812 18.12 -26.84 -8.25
N ILE A 813 17.81 -27.31 -7.05
CA ILE A 813 18.35 -28.56 -6.51
C ILE A 813 17.27 -29.63 -6.62
N LEU A 814 17.51 -30.63 -7.48
CA LEU A 814 16.69 -31.83 -7.57
C LEU A 814 17.12 -32.80 -6.45
N LYS A 815 16.22 -33.44 -5.71
CA LYS A 815 16.61 -34.56 -4.83
C LYS A 815 15.75 -35.76 -5.19
N VAL A 816 16.38 -36.86 -5.56
CA VAL A 816 15.73 -38.16 -5.67
C VAL A 816 15.76 -38.79 -4.29
N ASN A 817 14.59 -38.88 -3.65
CA ASN A 817 14.48 -39.59 -2.39
C ASN A 817 14.60 -41.08 -2.69
N GLU A 818 15.56 -41.76 -2.06
CA GLU A 818 15.63 -43.23 -2.16
C GLU A 818 14.30 -43.79 -1.68
N LEU A 819 13.53 -44.36 -2.61
CA LEU A 819 12.39 -45.19 -2.26
C LEU A 819 12.95 -46.33 -1.41
N GLU A 820 12.55 -46.38 -0.14
CA GLU A 820 12.68 -47.61 0.66
C GLU A 820 12.19 -48.78 -0.20
N GLY A 821 13.05 -49.80 -0.30
CA GLY A 821 12.87 -50.91 -1.22
C GLY A 821 11.53 -51.63 -1.05
N ASP A 822 11.08 -52.20 -2.16
CA ASP A 822 10.15 -53.33 -2.21
C ASP A 822 8.76 -53.15 -1.58
N GLN A 823 7.97 -52.19 -2.07
CA GLN A 823 6.50 -52.32 -2.09
C GLN A 823 5.89 -51.81 -3.40
N TRP A 824 6.16 -52.49 -4.53
CA TRP A 824 5.40 -52.29 -5.78
C TRP A 824 4.99 -53.61 -6.44
N SER A 825 4.63 -54.62 -5.64
CA SER A 825 4.07 -55.89 -6.13
C SER A 825 2.61 -56.13 -5.73
N MET A 826 1.90 -55.14 -5.20
CA MET A 826 0.48 -55.28 -4.84
C MET A 826 -0.34 -54.01 -5.13
N GLN A 827 -0.48 -53.60 -6.40
CA GLN A 827 -1.60 -52.72 -6.79
C GLN A 827 -1.96 -52.73 -8.28
N LYS A 828 -1.63 -53.80 -9.02
CA LYS A 828 -2.13 -54.05 -10.39
C LYS A 828 -3.20 -55.15 -10.49
N THR A 829 -3.72 -55.65 -9.36
CA THR A 829 -4.64 -56.80 -9.36
C THR A 829 -6.05 -56.52 -8.84
N ASN A 830 -6.48 -55.27 -8.67
CA ASN A 830 -7.88 -54.96 -8.34
C ASN A 830 -8.37 -53.69 -9.05
N SER A 831 -8.58 -53.78 -10.36
CA SER A 831 -9.64 -53.05 -11.07
C SER A 831 -9.87 -53.71 -12.44
N LYS A 832 -10.42 -54.92 -12.39
CA LYS A 832 -11.36 -55.41 -13.41
C LYS A 832 -12.60 -55.76 -12.61
N TYR A 833 -13.51 -54.79 -12.49
CA TYR A 833 -14.97 -54.92 -12.50
C TYR A 833 -15.58 -53.53 -12.43
#